data_AF-A0A833WZC2-F1
#
_entry.id   AF-A0A833WZC2-F1
#
_cell.length_a   1.000
_cell.length_b   1.000
_cell.length_c   1.000
_cell.angle_alpha   90.00
_cell.angle_beta   90.00
_cell.angle_gamma   90.00
#
_symmetry.space_group_name_H-M   'P 1'
#
loop_
_entity.id
_entity.type
_entity.pdbx_description
1 polymer ?
#
loop_
_entity_poly.entity_id
_entity_poly.type
_entity_poly.pdbx_seq_one_letter_code
_entity_poly.pdbx_strand_id
1 'polypeptide(L)'
;MDSQLQPPTLSEVVVVDSSATDQCEQENRMDRWGTLVLAYKTLGVVFGGLVTSPLYVYPSMPLKSPTEEDYLGIYSIMFWTLTLIGVVKYASIALKADDQGEGGTFALYSLLCRHMNIGILSSNRASSNSSLAHSMHEGTGKKSQLGKFFESSMVARRVLLFVAILGMCMLIGDGILTPAISVLSAMDGLRAPFPSINKSLVEALSAAVLVVLFLLQKFGTSRVSFLFSPIMGAWTLTTPLVGIYSIIHNYPSIFKALSPHYIFHFFSRNGKEGWLLLGGTVLCITGSEALFADLGHFNRTSIQIAFLFTIYPSLVLTYAGQTAYLIRNPNDHDDGFYKFIPTKVYWPMFIIATSAAIVASQSLISATFSVIKQSVVLGYFPRVKVVHTSRNKEGEVYSPEVNYILMVLCVAVILIFGDGKDIGNAFGVVVSLVMLITTVLLTLVMIIIWRTPPVLVALYFFVFFTMEGVYVSAVCTKIQEGGWIPFAISFILALIMFGWFYGRQTKIEYELTHRITLDRLGMLLSNPSVQRVPGLCFFYTNIQDGLTPVLGHYIKNVKSLHNITIFTTLRYLLVPKVNPLERIVIREMVGLKGIYGCVIQYGYADSLNLEGDDFVGQVTESLKVHIQDFLDGVQCGTTVAEIQEEISDLEEAKHAGVVHIRGKTRFYIGKSCGWFDRIMLAFYEAMHNNCRSALPALGVPPPQRIEVGMLYEA
;
A
#
# COMPACT_ATOMS: atom_id res chain seq x y z
N MET A 1 -4.02 81.58 -37.46
CA MET A 1 -3.59 81.49 -38.85
C MET A 1 -2.32 80.65 -38.84
N ASP A 2 -2.50 79.35 -38.63
CA ASP A 2 -2.61 78.27 -39.66
C ASP A 2 -1.20 77.72 -39.91
N SER A 3 -0.84 76.48 -39.57
CA SER A 3 -1.30 75.21 -40.15
C SER A 3 -0.46 74.07 -39.49
N GLN A 4 -1.09 73.03 -38.92
CA GLN A 4 -1.32 71.67 -39.44
C GLN A 4 -0.22 70.60 -39.19
N LEU A 5 -0.66 69.55 -38.48
CA LEU A 5 -0.19 68.18 -38.18
C LEU A 5 0.89 67.49 -39.07
N GLN A 6 1.80 66.71 -38.44
CA GLN A 6 1.81 65.22 -38.37
C GLN A 6 2.98 64.69 -37.47
N PRO A 7 2.83 63.59 -36.69
CA PRO A 7 3.92 63.05 -35.83
C PRO A 7 4.68 61.88 -36.51
N PRO A 8 5.95 61.61 -36.16
CA PRO A 8 6.65 60.42 -36.63
C PRO A 8 6.38 59.21 -35.71
N THR A 9 6.30 58.05 -36.36
CA THR A 9 6.06 56.70 -35.86
C THR A 9 7.14 56.18 -34.90
N LEU A 10 6.73 55.68 -33.72
CA LEU A 10 7.57 54.81 -32.88
C LEU A 10 7.48 53.36 -33.37
N SER A 11 8.63 52.78 -33.72
CA SER A 11 8.81 51.34 -33.81
C SER A 11 9.32 50.85 -32.45
N GLU A 12 8.46 50.21 -31.66
CA GLU A 12 8.85 49.49 -30.45
C GLU A 12 9.58 48.20 -30.85
N VAL A 13 10.89 48.18 -30.63
CA VAL A 13 11.69 46.96 -30.57
C VAL A 13 11.34 46.27 -29.26
N VAL A 14 10.58 45.17 -29.34
CA VAL A 14 10.38 44.24 -28.23
C VAL A 14 11.72 43.56 -27.94
N VAL A 15 12.44 44.04 -26.94
CA VAL A 15 13.56 43.31 -26.34
C VAL A 15 12.95 42.20 -25.49
N VAL A 16 12.95 40.98 -26.02
CA VAL A 16 12.62 39.78 -25.25
C VAL A 16 13.71 39.59 -24.20
N ASP A 17 13.32 39.63 -22.94
CA ASP A 17 14.19 39.54 -21.77
C ASP A 17 14.83 38.14 -21.69
N SER A 18 16.11 38.04 -22.05
CA SER A 18 16.86 36.76 -22.07
C SER A 18 17.02 36.16 -20.67
N SER A 19 16.89 36.98 -19.61
CA SER A 19 17.10 36.58 -18.22
C SER A 19 15.99 35.66 -17.66
N ALA A 20 14.73 35.88 -18.05
CA ALA A 20 13.59 35.04 -17.65
C ALA A 20 13.62 33.67 -18.35
N THR A 21 14.16 33.62 -19.56
CA THR A 21 14.31 32.38 -20.35
C THR A 21 15.39 31.49 -19.75
N ASP A 22 16.52 32.06 -19.34
CA ASP A 22 17.62 31.33 -18.67
C ASP A 22 17.23 30.81 -17.28
N GLN A 23 16.43 31.55 -16.51
CA GLN A 23 15.92 31.10 -15.21
C GLN A 23 14.92 29.95 -15.34
N CYS A 24 13.98 30.04 -16.30
CA CYS A 24 13.02 28.98 -16.58
C CYS A 24 13.72 27.72 -17.16
N GLU A 25 14.79 27.88 -17.94
CA GLU A 25 15.62 26.77 -18.41
C GLU A 25 16.51 26.15 -17.32
N GLN A 26 17.00 26.94 -16.36
CA GLN A 26 17.71 26.42 -15.19
C GLN A 26 16.78 25.64 -14.26
N GLU A 27 15.59 26.17 -13.96
CA GLU A 27 14.58 25.50 -13.14
C GLU A 27 14.11 24.18 -13.79
N ASN A 28 13.85 24.19 -15.10
CA ASN A 28 13.54 22.98 -15.86
C ASN A 28 14.69 21.97 -15.94
N ARG A 29 15.96 22.42 -16.01
CA ARG A 29 17.12 21.51 -15.96
C ARG A 29 17.29 20.86 -14.59
N MET A 30 17.08 21.64 -13.53
CA MET A 30 17.14 21.15 -12.15
C MET A 30 16.04 20.12 -11.88
N ASP A 31 14.84 20.34 -12.42
CA ASP A 31 13.71 19.40 -12.33
C ASP A 31 13.93 18.12 -13.16
N ARG A 32 14.49 18.23 -14.37
CA ARG A 32 14.87 17.07 -15.21
C ARG A 32 15.95 16.22 -14.55
N TRP A 33 16.98 16.85 -13.98
CA TRP A 33 18.05 16.12 -13.29
C TRP A 33 17.53 15.46 -12.01
N GLY A 34 16.66 16.14 -11.26
CA GLY A 34 15.93 15.55 -10.13
C GLY A 34 15.11 14.33 -10.54
N THR A 35 14.41 14.40 -11.66
CA THR A 35 13.62 13.29 -12.23
C THR A 35 14.48 12.10 -12.63
N LEU A 36 15.66 12.33 -13.21
CA LEU A 36 16.62 11.27 -13.58
C LEU A 36 17.28 10.62 -12.36
N VAL A 37 17.66 11.41 -11.35
CA VAL A 37 18.16 10.88 -10.08
C VAL A 37 17.09 10.04 -9.38
N LEU A 38 15.82 10.47 -9.44
CA LEU A 38 14.71 9.72 -8.91
C LEU A 38 14.45 8.43 -9.72
N ALA A 39 14.58 8.47 -11.05
CA ALA A 39 14.50 7.29 -11.91
C ALA A 39 15.63 6.28 -11.64
N TYR A 40 16.84 6.74 -11.31
CA TYR A 40 17.90 5.83 -10.85
C TYR A 40 17.54 5.19 -9.51
N LYS A 41 16.95 5.96 -8.58
CA LYS A 41 16.52 5.44 -7.28
C LYS A 41 15.43 4.36 -7.41
N THR A 42 14.52 4.48 -8.37
CA THR A 42 13.45 3.47 -8.59
C THR A 42 14.01 2.09 -8.95
N LEU A 43 15.19 1.98 -9.58
CA LEU A 43 15.84 0.70 -9.88
C LEU A 43 16.01 -0.18 -8.63
N GLY A 44 16.38 0.44 -7.51
CA GLY A 44 16.65 -0.25 -6.24
C GLY A 44 15.40 -0.62 -5.44
N VAL A 45 14.25 -0.01 -5.74
CA VAL A 45 13.06 -0.09 -4.89
C VAL A 45 11.86 -0.68 -5.63
N VAL A 46 11.62 -0.35 -6.90
CA VAL A 46 10.38 -0.72 -7.58
C VAL A 46 10.54 -2.01 -8.40
N PHE A 47 11.70 -2.18 -9.06
CA PHE A 47 11.83 -3.17 -10.13
C PHE A 47 12.44 -4.51 -9.71
N GLY A 48 12.78 -4.68 -8.43
CA GLY A 48 13.50 -5.85 -7.92
C GLY A 48 12.88 -7.19 -8.30
N GLY A 49 11.59 -7.37 -8.00
CA GLY A 49 10.87 -8.61 -8.34
C GLY A 49 10.81 -8.87 -9.85
N LEU A 50 10.70 -7.80 -10.65
CA LEU A 50 10.60 -7.93 -12.11
C LEU A 50 11.92 -8.35 -12.74
N VAL A 51 13.04 -7.73 -12.36
CA VAL A 51 14.35 -8.01 -12.99
C VAL A 51 15.02 -9.27 -12.47
N THR A 52 14.60 -9.81 -11.33
CA THR A 52 15.12 -11.09 -10.79
C THR A 52 14.41 -12.30 -11.36
N SER A 53 13.28 -12.12 -12.07
CA SER A 53 12.52 -13.20 -12.72
C SER A 53 13.31 -14.15 -13.61
N PRO A 54 14.36 -13.74 -14.37
CA PRO A 54 15.15 -14.68 -15.17
C PRO A 54 15.81 -15.81 -14.37
N LEU A 55 15.92 -15.68 -13.04
CA LEU A 55 16.45 -16.73 -12.15
C LEU A 55 15.51 -17.93 -12.03
N TYR A 56 14.19 -17.75 -12.15
CA TYR A 56 13.21 -18.79 -11.82
C TYR A 56 12.17 -19.09 -12.90
N VAL A 57 12.07 -18.28 -13.96
CA VAL A 57 11.06 -18.51 -15.02
C VAL A 57 11.24 -19.85 -15.73
N TYR A 58 12.41 -20.12 -16.32
CA TYR A 58 12.68 -21.39 -17.02
C TYR A 58 12.69 -22.60 -16.07
N PRO A 59 13.33 -22.54 -14.89
CA PRO A 59 13.28 -23.65 -13.91
C PRO A 59 11.87 -24.00 -13.44
N SER A 60 10.94 -23.05 -13.46
CA SER A 60 9.53 -23.28 -13.07
C SER A 60 8.67 -23.88 -14.21
N MET A 61 9.21 -24.06 -15.41
CA MET A 61 8.50 -24.63 -16.55
C MET A 61 8.66 -26.16 -16.57
N PRO A 62 7.56 -26.94 -16.69
CA PRO A 62 7.64 -28.39 -16.86
C PRO A 62 8.00 -28.77 -18.31
N LEU A 63 9.18 -28.40 -18.78
CA LEU A 63 9.65 -28.70 -20.14
C LEU A 63 10.08 -30.17 -20.25
N LYS A 64 9.59 -30.88 -21.27
CA LYS A 64 9.99 -32.25 -21.60
C LYS A 64 10.54 -32.28 -23.02
N SER A 65 11.85 -32.44 -23.16
CA SER A 65 12.54 -32.49 -24.45
C SER A 65 12.12 -31.37 -25.42
N PRO A 66 12.24 -30.08 -25.04
CA PRO A 66 11.77 -28.97 -25.84
C PRO A 66 12.55 -28.83 -27.15
N THR A 67 11.84 -28.53 -28.23
CA THR A 67 12.41 -28.24 -29.55
C THR A 67 12.81 -26.78 -29.69
N GLU A 68 13.59 -26.45 -30.72
CA GLU A 68 13.93 -25.07 -31.07
C GLU A 68 12.68 -24.19 -31.23
N GLU A 69 11.66 -24.69 -31.93
CA GLU A 69 10.40 -23.97 -32.13
C GLU A 69 9.63 -23.74 -30.82
N ASP A 70 9.78 -24.61 -29.82
CA ASP A 70 9.16 -24.41 -28.50
C ASP A 70 9.78 -23.20 -27.81
N TYR A 71 11.12 -23.12 -27.82
CA TYR A 71 11.83 -22.00 -27.23
C TYR A 71 11.56 -20.67 -27.94
N LEU A 72 11.47 -20.68 -29.28
CA LEU A 72 11.07 -19.50 -30.05
C LEU A 72 9.63 -19.06 -29.71
N GLY A 73 8.71 -20.01 -29.57
CA GLY A 73 7.33 -19.75 -29.14
C GLY A 73 7.26 -19.15 -27.72
N ILE A 74 7.94 -19.78 -26.77
CA ILE A 74 8.01 -19.33 -25.36
C ILE A 74 8.58 -17.91 -25.26
N TYR A 75 9.69 -17.63 -25.95
CA TYR A 75 10.27 -16.29 -25.94
C TYR A 75 9.35 -15.25 -26.59
N SER A 76 8.65 -15.62 -27.68
CA SER A 76 7.64 -14.74 -28.30
C SER A 76 6.53 -14.38 -27.31
N ILE A 77 6.03 -15.37 -26.55
CA ILE A 77 5.03 -15.16 -25.49
C ILE A 77 5.60 -14.23 -24.41
N MET A 78 6.82 -14.48 -23.91
CA MET A 78 7.45 -13.62 -22.90
C MET A 78 7.58 -12.18 -23.38
N PHE A 79 8.05 -11.97 -24.60
CA PHE A 79 8.21 -10.63 -25.20
C PHE A 79 6.88 -9.88 -25.26
N TRP A 80 5.84 -10.49 -25.83
CA TRP A 80 4.53 -9.85 -25.96
C TRP A 80 3.83 -9.67 -24.60
N THR A 81 4.12 -10.55 -23.65
CA THR A 81 3.60 -10.43 -22.27
C THR A 81 4.23 -9.25 -21.54
N LEU A 82 5.55 -9.11 -21.59
CA LEU A 82 6.26 -7.93 -21.05
C LEU A 82 5.81 -6.63 -21.74
N THR A 83 5.59 -6.68 -23.06
CA THR A 83 5.13 -5.51 -23.83
C THR A 83 3.70 -5.12 -23.46
N LEU A 84 2.76 -6.05 -23.53
CA LEU A 84 1.34 -5.73 -23.29
C LEU A 84 1.07 -5.44 -21.82
N ILE A 85 1.55 -6.27 -20.90
CA ILE A 85 1.27 -6.09 -19.48
C ILE A 85 2.19 -5.02 -18.88
N GLY A 86 3.50 -5.12 -19.07
CA GLY A 86 4.47 -4.16 -18.52
C GLY A 86 4.35 -2.77 -19.14
N VAL A 87 4.51 -2.66 -20.46
CA VAL A 87 4.56 -1.35 -21.16
C VAL A 87 3.17 -0.75 -21.35
N VAL A 88 2.22 -1.50 -21.92
CA VAL A 88 0.90 -0.93 -22.27
C VAL A 88 0.01 -0.81 -21.04
N LYS A 89 -0.26 -1.90 -20.32
CA LYS A 89 -1.15 -1.88 -19.15
C LYS A 89 -0.55 -1.06 -18.02
N TYR A 90 0.62 -1.45 -17.49
CA TYR A 90 1.14 -0.82 -16.27
C TYR A 90 1.76 0.56 -16.53
N ALA A 91 2.81 0.63 -17.35
CA ALA A 91 3.56 1.87 -17.53
C ALA A 91 2.75 2.98 -18.23
N SER A 92 1.84 2.64 -19.15
CA SER A 92 1.10 3.64 -19.95
C SER A 92 -0.29 3.97 -19.43
N ILE A 93 -1.01 2.99 -18.84
CA ILE A 93 -2.41 3.14 -18.41
C ILE A 93 -2.51 3.16 -16.89
N ALA A 94 -2.11 2.10 -16.18
CA ALA A 94 -2.33 1.95 -14.74
C ALA A 94 -1.65 3.06 -13.93
N LEU A 95 -0.45 3.50 -14.33
CA LEU A 95 0.23 4.61 -13.66
C LEU A 95 -0.55 5.94 -13.68
N LYS A 96 -1.56 6.10 -14.55
CA LYS A 96 -2.46 7.27 -14.56
C LYS A 96 -3.58 7.18 -13.52
N ALA A 97 -3.77 6.01 -12.92
CA ALA A 97 -4.86 5.72 -11.99
C ALA A 97 -4.39 5.87 -10.55
N ASP A 98 -3.69 6.96 -10.26
CA ASP A 98 -3.21 7.28 -8.92
C ASP A 98 -4.29 7.98 -8.08
N ASP A 99 -4.24 7.76 -6.76
CA ASP A 99 -5.03 8.49 -5.76
C ASP A 99 -4.08 9.48 -5.07
N GLN A 100 -3.99 10.71 -5.61
CA GLN A 100 -3.06 11.77 -5.16
C GLN A 100 -1.61 11.29 -4.93
N GLY A 101 -1.06 10.56 -5.91
CA GLY A 101 0.28 10.00 -5.85
C GLY A 101 0.38 8.60 -5.26
N GLU A 102 -0.67 8.03 -4.64
CA GLU A 102 -0.67 6.63 -4.19
C GLU A 102 -1.22 5.70 -5.28
N GLY A 103 -0.70 4.47 -5.37
CA GLY A 103 -1.16 3.48 -6.35
C GLY A 103 -1.38 2.09 -5.73
N GLY A 104 -1.70 1.11 -6.57
CA GLY A 104 -2.00 -0.26 -6.15
C GLY A 104 -3.50 -0.54 -5.95
N THR A 105 -3.80 -1.81 -5.67
CA THR A 105 -5.17 -2.33 -5.49
C THR A 105 -5.97 -1.55 -4.45
N PHE A 106 -5.31 -1.12 -3.37
CA PHE A 106 -5.93 -0.32 -2.32
C PHE A 106 -6.30 1.09 -2.78
N ALA A 107 -5.39 1.79 -3.45
CA ALA A 107 -5.62 3.13 -3.95
C ALA A 107 -6.79 3.16 -4.93
N LEU A 108 -6.89 2.16 -5.82
CA LEU A 108 -8.04 1.99 -6.71
C LEU A 108 -9.36 1.82 -5.93
N TYR A 109 -9.37 0.99 -4.90
CA TYR A 109 -10.55 0.78 -4.06
C TYR A 109 -10.95 2.07 -3.30
N SER A 110 -9.99 2.78 -2.71
CA SER A 110 -10.20 4.07 -2.04
C SER A 110 -10.81 5.10 -2.97
N LEU A 111 -10.21 5.25 -4.15
CA LEU A 111 -10.63 6.17 -5.20
C LEU A 111 -12.07 5.86 -5.67
N LEU A 112 -12.39 4.59 -5.88
CA LEU A 112 -13.73 4.10 -6.21
C LEU A 112 -14.75 4.41 -5.11
N CYS A 113 -14.42 4.17 -3.83
CA CYS A 113 -15.31 4.44 -2.72
C CYS A 113 -15.66 5.92 -2.58
N ARG A 114 -14.66 6.80 -2.78
CA ARG A 114 -14.82 8.26 -2.70
C ARG A 114 -15.76 8.79 -3.78
N HIS A 115 -15.63 8.32 -5.02
CA HIS A 115 -16.44 8.80 -6.14
C HIS A 115 -17.85 8.20 -6.19
N MET A 116 -18.05 7.01 -5.63
CA MET A 116 -19.36 6.37 -5.59
C MET A 116 -20.14 6.63 -4.29
N ASN A 117 -19.53 7.27 -3.29
CA ASN A 117 -20.08 7.43 -1.94
C ASN A 117 -20.45 6.09 -1.28
N ILE A 118 -19.62 5.06 -1.50
CA ILE A 118 -19.92 3.65 -1.20
C ILE A 118 -19.34 3.15 0.13
N GLY A 119 -18.68 3.99 0.90
CA GLY A 119 -18.17 3.57 2.21
C GLY A 119 -19.29 2.98 3.07
N ILE A 120 -19.23 1.67 3.35
CA ILE A 120 -20.08 1.00 4.35
C ILE A 120 -19.93 1.71 5.71
N LEU A 121 -18.78 2.35 5.96
CA LEU A 121 -18.50 3.23 7.10
C LEU A 121 -18.81 4.72 6.89
N SER A 122 -19.00 5.19 5.65
CA SER A 122 -19.34 6.59 5.34
C SER A 122 -20.84 6.85 5.53
N SER A 123 -21.69 5.88 5.17
CA SER A 123 -23.14 6.03 5.18
C SER A 123 -23.74 6.39 6.56
N ASN A 124 -23.11 5.99 7.68
CA ASN A 124 -23.55 6.33 9.03
C ASN A 124 -22.75 7.47 9.70
N ARG A 125 -21.73 8.02 9.04
CA ARG A 125 -20.89 9.12 9.59
C ARG A 125 -21.01 10.44 8.81
N ALA A 126 -21.66 10.43 7.66
CA ALA A 126 -21.90 11.61 6.84
C ALA A 126 -23.09 12.47 7.31
N SER A 127 -23.90 12.00 8.27
CA SER A 127 -25.12 12.71 8.70
C SER A 127 -24.90 13.98 9.53
N SER A 128 -23.68 14.26 10.01
CA SER A 128 -23.43 15.38 10.96
C SER A 128 -22.37 16.39 10.51
N ASN A 129 -21.97 16.42 9.22
CA ASN A 129 -20.98 17.39 8.71
C ASN A 129 -21.30 17.87 7.28
N SER A 130 -22.56 18.21 7.01
CA SER A 130 -23.01 18.75 5.73
C SER A 130 -22.44 20.14 5.39
N SER A 131 -21.59 20.75 6.22
CA SER A 131 -21.05 22.09 5.98
C SER A 131 -19.59 22.13 5.48
N LEU A 132 -18.73 21.16 5.83
CA LEU A 132 -17.31 21.16 5.37
C LEU A 132 -16.99 20.16 4.25
N ALA A 133 -17.79 19.09 4.09
CA ALA A 133 -17.58 18.16 2.96
C ALA A 133 -18.03 18.76 1.61
N HIS A 134 -18.71 19.91 1.62
CA HIS A 134 -19.22 20.57 0.44
C HIS A 134 -18.19 21.46 -0.30
N SER A 135 -17.04 21.79 0.31
CA SER A 135 -16.05 22.70 -0.31
C SER A 135 -15.06 22.01 -1.28
N MET A 136 -15.06 20.68 -1.39
CA MET A 136 -14.24 19.95 -2.37
C MET A 136 -15.05 19.28 -3.49
N HIS A 137 -16.26 19.78 -3.77
CA HIS A 137 -17.14 19.23 -4.80
C HIS A 137 -17.15 20.09 -6.07
N GLU A 138 -15.99 20.38 -6.65
CA GLU A 138 -15.93 20.83 -8.05
C GLU A 138 -15.93 19.61 -8.99
N GLY A 139 -17.12 19.31 -9.50
CA GLY A 139 -17.35 18.24 -10.46
C GLY A 139 -18.83 17.98 -10.68
N THR A 140 -19.55 18.98 -11.18
CA THR A 140 -20.96 18.96 -11.65
C THR A 140 -21.16 18.07 -12.89
N GLY A 141 -20.48 16.93 -12.98
CA GLY A 141 -20.65 15.96 -14.06
C GLY A 141 -21.69 14.91 -13.69
N LYS A 142 -22.73 14.71 -14.53
CA LYS A 142 -23.71 13.61 -14.43
C LYS A 142 -23.04 12.28 -14.00
N LYS A 143 -23.43 11.72 -12.85
CA LYS A 143 -22.92 10.43 -12.34
C LYS A 143 -23.10 9.31 -13.39
N SER A 144 -22.07 8.49 -13.60
CA SER A 144 -22.12 7.29 -14.46
C SER A 144 -23.26 6.35 -14.03
N GLN A 145 -23.93 5.69 -14.99
CA GLN A 145 -25.00 4.73 -14.68
C GLN A 145 -24.51 3.58 -13.80
N LEU A 146 -23.28 3.09 -14.04
CA LEU A 146 -22.66 2.05 -13.22
C LEU A 146 -22.42 2.55 -11.79
N GLY A 147 -21.97 3.80 -11.64
CA GLY A 147 -21.82 4.45 -10.33
C GLY A 147 -23.14 4.51 -9.56
N LYS A 148 -24.26 4.81 -10.24
CA LYS A 148 -25.60 4.79 -9.64
C LYS A 148 -26.05 3.38 -9.23
N PHE A 149 -25.72 2.35 -10.01
CA PHE A 149 -26.02 0.95 -9.67
C PHE A 149 -25.28 0.50 -8.41
N PHE A 150 -23.99 0.82 -8.31
CA PHE A 150 -23.20 0.53 -7.12
C PHE A 150 -23.66 1.38 -5.91
N GLU A 151 -24.16 2.59 -6.14
CA GLU A 151 -24.79 3.42 -5.10
C GLU A 151 -26.10 2.80 -4.60
N SER A 152 -26.92 2.17 -5.46
CA SER A 152 -28.19 1.57 -5.04
C SER A 152 -28.07 0.13 -4.52
N SER A 153 -27.07 -0.64 -4.95
CA SER A 153 -26.96 -2.07 -4.65
C SER A 153 -25.99 -2.36 -3.50
N MET A 154 -26.53 -2.72 -2.33
CA MET A 154 -25.72 -3.18 -1.19
C MET A 154 -24.89 -4.44 -1.50
N VAL A 155 -25.38 -5.32 -2.38
CA VAL A 155 -24.64 -6.53 -2.78
C VAL A 155 -23.40 -6.14 -3.58
N ALA A 156 -23.52 -5.24 -4.56
CA ALA A 156 -22.39 -4.79 -5.36
C ALA A 156 -21.30 -4.12 -4.51
N ARG A 157 -21.70 -3.33 -3.50
CA ARG A 157 -20.77 -2.73 -2.52
C ARG A 157 -20.02 -3.78 -1.71
N ARG A 158 -20.70 -4.81 -1.22
CA ARG A 158 -20.09 -5.92 -0.48
C ARG A 158 -19.14 -6.74 -1.35
N VAL A 159 -19.51 -7.02 -2.60
CA VAL A 159 -18.66 -7.71 -3.56
C VAL A 159 -17.40 -6.91 -3.85
N LEU A 160 -17.51 -5.59 -4.08
CA LEU A 160 -16.35 -4.73 -4.30
C LEU A 160 -15.39 -4.72 -3.10
N LEU A 161 -15.93 -4.60 -1.88
CA LEU A 161 -15.13 -4.67 -0.66
C LEU A 161 -14.44 -6.04 -0.52
N PHE A 162 -15.16 -7.13 -0.80
CA PHE A 162 -14.61 -8.48 -0.73
C PHE A 162 -13.45 -8.67 -1.72
N VAL A 163 -13.63 -8.22 -2.98
CA VAL A 163 -12.58 -8.27 -4.01
C VAL A 163 -11.36 -7.45 -3.60
N ALA A 164 -11.55 -6.26 -3.02
CA ALA A 164 -10.45 -5.44 -2.54
C ALA A 164 -9.71 -6.10 -1.36
N ILE A 165 -10.42 -6.63 -0.36
CA ILE A 165 -9.81 -7.35 0.76
C ILE A 165 -9.04 -8.58 0.28
N LEU A 166 -9.61 -9.34 -0.66
CA LEU A 166 -8.97 -10.50 -1.26
C LEU A 166 -7.65 -10.11 -1.96
N GLY A 167 -7.68 -9.06 -2.78
CA GLY A 167 -6.48 -8.52 -3.44
C GLY A 167 -5.41 -8.08 -2.44
N MET A 168 -5.80 -7.41 -1.35
CA MET A 168 -4.88 -7.01 -0.28
C MET A 168 -4.25 -8.21 0.43
N CYS A 169 -5.04 -9.24 0.74
CA CYS A 169 -4.53 -10.47 1.38
C CYS A 169 -3.58 -11.23 0.46
N MET A 170 -3.90 -11.29 -0.84
CA MET A 170 -3.04 -11.92 -1.84
C MET A 170 -1.73 -11.16 -2.03
N LEU A 171 -1.76 -9.82 -2.03
CA LEU A 171 -0.54 -9.00 -2.09
C LEU A 171 0.34 -9.16 -0.84
N ILE A 172 -0.24 -9.33 0.35
CA ILE A 172 0.53 -9.73 1.54
C ILE A 172 1.15 -11.13 1.35
N GLY A 173 0.42 -12.05 0.72
CA GLY A 173 0.95 -13.37 0.33
C GLY A 173 2.12 -13.28 -0.65
N ASP A 174 2.05 -12.36 -1.61
CA ASP A 174 3.15 -12.04 -2.53
C ASP A 174 4.41 -11.61 -1.76
N GLY A 175 4.21 -10.77 -0.75
CA GLY A 175 5.20 -10.32 0.24
C GLY A 175 5.94 -11.45 0.97
N ILE A 176 5.33 -12.62 1.08
CA ILE A 176 5.92 -13.81 1.69
C ILE A 176 6.66 -14.66 0.64
N LEU A 177 6.06 -14.82 -0.55
CA LEU A 177 6.57 -15.74 -1.57
C LEU A 177 7.77 -15.17 -2.34
N THR A 178 7.80 -13.86 -2.61
CA THR A 178 8.89 -13.25 -3.40
C THR A 178 10.25 -13.38 -2.71
N PRO A 179 10.40 -13.08 -1.40
CA PRO A 179 11.67 -13.31 -0.72
C PRO A 179 12.10 -14.77 -0.73
N ALA A 180 11.13 -15.69 -0.57
CA ALA A 180 11.40 -17.11 -0.59
C ALA A 180 11.94 -17.57 -1.96
N ILE A 181 11.22 -17.26 -3.05
CA ILE A 181 11.62 -17.73 -4.39
C ILE A 181 12.87 -17.04 -4.91
N SER A 182 13.01 -15.72 -4.72
CA SER A 182 14.14 -14.97 -5.28
C SER A 182 15.47 -15.36 -4.62
N VAL A 183 15.49 -15.47 -3.29
CA VAL A 183 16.70 -15.87 -2.54
C VAL A 183 17.01 -17.35 -2.74
N LEU A 184 16.01 -18.23 -2.79
CA LEU A 184 16.23 -19.65 -3.09
C LEU A 184 16.83 -19.83 -4.49
N SER A 185 16.24 -19.19 -5.50
CA SER A 185 16.70 -19.31 -6.90
C SER A 185 18.09 -18.69 -7.11
N ALA A 186 18.43 -17.61 -6.40
CA ALA A 186 19.77 -17.05 -6.45
C ALA A 186 20.81 -17.96 -5.78
N MET A 187 20.43 -18.66 -4.71
CA MET A 187 21.35 -19.56 -4.00
C MET A 187 21.50 -20.92 -4.66
N ASP A 188 20.51 -21.35 -5.44
CA ASP A 188 20.59 -22.54 -6.28
C ASP A 188 21.75 -22.48 -7.28
N GLY A 189 22.23 -21.28 -7.63
CA GLY A 189 23.46 -21.11 -8.39
C GLY A 189 24.66 -21.85 -7.81
N LEU A 190 24.75 -22.04 -6.49
CA LEU A 190 25.86 -22.79 -5.87
C LEU A 190 25.99 -24.24 -6.36
N ARG A 191 24.90 -24.84 -6.82
CA ARG A 191 24.88 -26.23 -7.32
C ARG A 191 25.52 -26.38 -8.69
N ALA A 192 25.53 -25.33 -9.51
CA ALA A 192 26.09 -25.39 -10.86
C ALA A 192 27.60 -25.71 -10.90
N PRO A 193 28.49 -25.03 -10.12
CA PRO A 193 29.90 -25.37 -10.05
C PRO A 193 30.21 -26.53 -9.10
N PHE A 194 29.34 -26.82 -8.12
CA PHE A 194 29.53 -27.87 -7.12
C PHE A 194 28.31 -28.80 -7.04
N PRO A 195 28.20 -29.80 -7.95
CA PRO A 195 27.08 -30.75 -7.95
C PRO A 195 26.98 -31.62 -6.68
N SER A 196 28.04 -31.65 -5.86
CA SER A 196 28.07 -32.35 -4.56
C SER A 196 27.30 -31.62 -3.45
N ILE A 197 26.86 -30.39 -3.69
CA ILE A 197 26.06 -29.63 -2.72
C ILE A 197 24.62 -30.15 -2.73
N ASN A 198 24.18 -30.69 -1.59
CA ASN A 198 22.80 -31.14 -1.41
C ASN A 198 21.81 -29.97 -1.47
N LYS A 199 20.63 -30.21 -2.06
CA LYS A 199 19.53 -29.24 -2.13
C LYS A 199 19.14 -28.70 -0.74
N SER A 200 19.08 -29.56 0.26
CA SER A 200 18.78 -29.17 1.65
C SER A 200 19.79 -28.20 2.26
N LEU A 201 21.06 -28.26 1.84
CA LEU A 201 22.07 -27.29 2.27
C LEU A 201 21.78 -25.91 1.66
N VAL A 202 21.39 -25.86 0.38
CA VAL A 202 21.02 -24.61 -0.29
C VAL A 202 19.79 -24.00 0.38
N GLU A 203 18.75 -24.78 0.64
CA GLU A 203 17.54 -24.34 1.35
C GLU A 203 17.88 -23.75 2.73
N ALA A 204 18.75 -24.40 3.49
CA ALA A 204 19.20 -23.91 4.80
C ALA A 204 20.03 -22.60 4.69
N LEU A 205 20.88 -22.47 3.68
CA LEU A 205 21.65 -21.25 3.42
C LEU A 205 20.72 -20.10 3.00
N SER A 206 19.74 -20.35 2.13
CA SER A 206 18.72 -19.37 1.74
C SER A 206 17.90 -18.91 2.94
N ALA A 207 17.49 -19.83 3.81
CA ALA A 207 16.81 -19.50 5.05
C ALA A 207 17.69 -18.63 5.97
N ALA A 208 18.99 -18.93 6.10
CA ALA A 208 19.92 -18.11 6.87
C ALA A 208 20.06 -16.69 6.28
N VAL A 209 20.16 -16.56 4.96
CA VAL A 209 20.18 -15.25 4.27
C VAL A 209 18.90 -14.46 4.56
N LEU A 210 17.74 -15.10 4.51
CA LEU A 210 16.47 -14.44 4.87
C LEU A 210 16.42 -14.01 6.34
N VAL A 211 16.87 -14.84 7.29
CA VAL A 211 16.92 -14.44 8.70
C VAL A 211 17.79 -13.21 8.88
N VAL A 212 18.98 -13.18 8.28
CA VAL A 212 19.86 -12.00 8.32
C VAL A 212 19.17 -10.78 7.70
N LEU A 213 18.52 -10.96 6.55
CA LEU A 213 17.76 -9.91 5.87
C LEU A 213 16.69 -9.31 6.80
N PHE A 214 15.86 -10.15 7.42
CA PHE A 214 14.78 -9.73 8.32
C PHE A 214 15.29 -9.09 9.61
N LEU A 215 16.44 -9.52 10.13
CA LEU A 215 17.09 -8.89 11.30
C LEU A 215 17.67 -7.51 10.98
N LEU A 216 18.09 -7.28 9.74
CA LEU A 216 18.63 -5.99 9.28
C LEU A 216 17.53 -4.95 9.03
N GLN A 217 16.26 -5.34 8.90
CA GLN A 217 15.15 -4.40 8.64
C GLN A 217 15.02 -3.29 9.68
N LYS A 218 15.37 -3.58 10.95
CA LYS A 218 15.30 -2.61 12.06
C LYS A 218 16.18 -1.36 11.84
N PHE A 219 17.25 -1.48 11.04
CA PHE A 219 18.16 -0.36 10.77
C PHE A 219 17.62 0.62 9.72
N GLY A 220 16.47 0.28 9.13
CA GLY A 220 15.73 1.12 8.20
C GLY A 220 16.27 1.08 6.78
N THR A 221 15.36 1.12 5.83
CA THR A 221 15.65 1.26 4.39
C THR A 221 16.41 2.55 4.09
N SER A 222 16.24 3.62 4.88
CA SER A 222 16.86 4.91 4.62
C SER A 222 18.38 4.88 4.64
N ARG A 223 19.00 4.06 5.51
CA ARG A 223 20.46 3.92 5.61
C ARG A 223 21.07 2.99 4.57
N VAL A 224 20.29 2.00 4.09
CA VAL A 224 20.78 0.97 3.16
C VAL A 224 20.32 1.21 1.71
N SER A 225 19.28 2.03 1.50
CA SER A 225 18.69 2.33 0.18
C SER A 225 19.67 2.94 -0.81
N PHE A 226 20.71 3.63 -0.34
CA PHE A 226 21.78 4.12 -1.20
C PHE A 226 22.53 2.97 -1.92
N LEU A 227 22.63 1.79 -1.31
CA LEU A 227 23.28 0.61 -1.90
C LEU A 227 22.35 -0.18 -2.83
N PHE A 228 21.03 -0.01 -2.71
CA PHE A 228 20.06 -0.78 -3.51
C PHE A 228 20.13 -0.41 -4.99
N SER A 229 20.11 0.89 -5.32
CA SER A 229 20.15 1.34 -6.72
C SER A 229 21.44 0.95 -7.45
N PRO A 230 22.66 1.05 -6.87
CA PRO A 230 23.88 0.53 -7.48
C PRO A 230 23.85 -0.98 -7.74
N ILE A 231 23.36 -1.79 -6.79
CA ILE A 231 23.26 -3.24 -6.95
C ILE A 231 22.33 -3.58 -8.11
N MET A 232 21.15 -2.97 -8.15
CA MET A 232 20.17 -3.20 -9.21
C MET A 232 20.61 -2.62 -10.55
N GLY A 233 21.33 -1.49 -10.55
CA GLY A 233 21.98 -0.94 -11.73
C GLY A 233 23.05 -1.88 -12.29
N ALA A 234 23.88 -2.47 -11.43
CA ALA A 234 24.87 -3.46 -11.83
C ALA A 234 24.20 -4.72 -12.40
N TRP A 235 23.15 -5.23 -11.75
CA TRP A 235 22.36 -6.36 -12.25
C TRP A 235 21.76 -6.08 -13.62
N THR A 236 21.00 -4.98 -13.75
CA THR A 236 20.31 -4.61 -14.99
C THR A 236 21.23 -4.23 -16.13
N LEU A 237 22.49 -3.86 -15.85
CA LEU A 237 23.53 -3.65 -16.85
C LEU A 237 24.24 -4.96 -17.25
N THR A 238 24.57 -5.81 -16.29
CA THR A 238 25.38 -7.01 -16.53
C THR A 238 24.59 -8.15 -17.17
N THR A 239 23.33 -8.38 -16.78
CA THR A 239 22.50 -9.44 -17.36
C THR A 239 22.26 -9.30 -18.87
N PRO A 240 21.91 -8.13 -19.43
CA PRO A 240 21.75 -8.00 -20.88
C PRO A 240 23.08 -8.09 -21.62
N LEU A 241 24.22 -7.72 -21.02
CA LEU A 241 25.54 -7.91 -21.64
C LEU A 241 25.86 -9.39 -21.80
N VAL A 242 25.59 -10.20 -20.77
CA VAL A 242 25.68 -11.67 -20.87
C VAL A 242 24.66 -12.21 -21.87
N GLY A 243 23.45 -11.65 -21.89
CA GLY A 243 22.42 -11.99 -22.86
C GLY A 243 22.89 -11.76 -24.31
N ILE A 244 23.40 -10.56 -24.62
CA ILE A 244 23.95 -10.21 -25.94
C ILE A 244 25.08 -11.16 -26.33
N TYR A 245 25.99 -11.47 -25.42
CA TYR A 245 27.06 -12.45 -25.67
C TYR A 245 26.50 -13.82 -26.07
N SER A 246 25.50 -14.32 -25.33
CA SER A 246 24.84 -15.59 -25.64
C SER A 246 24.11 -15.56 -26.98
N ILE A 247 23.43 -14.46 -27.33
CA ILE A 247 22.75 -14.30 -28.63
C ILE A 247 23.75 -14.42 -29.78
N ILE A 248 24.87 -13.69 -29.69
CA ILE A 248 25.89 -13.67 -30.75
C ILE A 248 26.55 -15.05 -30.90
N HIS A 249 26.82 -15.75 -29.79
CA HIS A 249 27.56 -17.00 -29.80
C HIS A 249 26.69 -18.24 -30.08
N ASN A 250 25.47 -18.28 -29.56
CA ASN A 250 24.62 -19.48 -29.60
C ASN A 250 23.58 -19.43 -30.70
N TYR A 251 22.82 -18.33 -30.83
CA TYR A 251 21.72 -18.23 -31.80
C TYR A 251 21.36 -16.78 -32.19
N PRO A 252 22.04 -16.19 -33.21
CA PRO A 252 21.81 -14.80 -33.62
C PRO A 252 20.42 -14.52 -34.21
N SER A 253 19.75 -15.56 -34.72
CA SER A 253 18.42 -15.45 -35.34
C SER A 253 17.27 -15.32 -34.33
N ILE A 254 17.56 -15.19 -33.03
CA ILE A 254 16.54 -15.21 -31.95
C ILE A 254 15.46 -14.13 -32.12
N PHE A 255 15.82 -12.96 -32.68
CA PHE A 255 14.87 -11.84 -32.84
C PHE A 255 13.75 -12.11 -33.86
N LYS A 256 13.82 -13.20 -34.64
CA LYS A 256 12.67 -13.64 -35.45
C LYS A 256 11.46 -13.96 -34.57
N ALA A 257 11.69 -14.46 -33.36
CA ALA A 257 10.65 -14.78 -32.39
C ALA A 257 9.91 -13.55 -31.82
N LEU A 258 10.36 -12.32 -32.12
CA LEU A 258 9.56 -11.12 -31.82
C LEU A 258 8.22 -11.09 -32.58
N SER A 259 8.12 -11.80 -33.71
CA SER A 259 6.88 -11.92 -34.46
C SER A 259 5.83 -12.73 -33.67
N PRO A 260 4.60 -12.20 -33.47
CA PRO A 260 3.50 -12.93 -32.83
C PRO A 260 3.16 -14.26 -33.50
N HIS A 261 3.57 -14.46 -34.76
CA HIS A 261 3.32 -15.70 -35.51
C HIS A 261 3.85 -16.94 -34.78
N TYR A 262 4.97 -16.82 -34.06
CA TYR A 262 5.53 -17.92 -33.27
C TYR A 262 4.63 -18.33 -32.10
N ILE A 263 3.83 -17.41 -31.55
CA ILE A 263 2.82 -17.73 -30.52
C ILE A 263 1.74 -18.63 -31.11
N PHE A 264 1.20 -18.27 -32.28
CA PHE A 264 0.16 -19.06 -32.93
C PHE A 264 0.67 -20.46 -33.30
N HIS A 265 1.88 -20.54 -33.87
CA HIS A 265 2.50 -21.81 -34.24
C HIS A 265 2.74 -22.70 -33.01
N PHE A 266 3.25 -22.11 -31.92
CA PHE A 266 3.48 -22.80 -30.65
C PHE A 266 2.21 -23.44 -30.09
N PHE A 267 1.11 -22.69 -30.01
CA PHE A 267 -0.15 -23.24 -29.51
C PHE A 267 -0.79 -24.23 -30.49
N SER A 268 -0.66 -24.00 -31.80
CA SER A 268 -1.17 -24.93 -32.81
C SER A 268 -0.50 -26.30 -32.73
N ARG A 269 0.79 -26.35 -32.36
CA ARG A 269 1.54 -27.61 -32.25
C ARG A 269 1.37 -28.28 -30.89
N ASN A 270 1.54 -27.51 -29.81
CA ASN A 270 1.65 -28.06 -28.46
C ASN A 270 0.28 -28.18 -27.75
N GLY A 271 -0.74 -27.49 -28.24
CA GLY A 271 -2.10 -27.52 -27.69
C GLY A 271 -2.13 -27.37 -26.17
N LYS A 272 -2.54 -28.43 -25.47
CA LYS A 272 -2.66 -28.46 -23.99
C LYS A 272 -1.31 -28.32 -23.27
N GLU A 273 -0.23 -28.89 -23.80
CA GLU A 273 1.09 -28.78 -23.18
C GLU A 273 1.60 -27.34 -23.26
N GLY A 274 1.38 -26.66 -24.39
CA GLY A 274 1.66 -25.24 -24.55
C GLY A 274 0.89 -24.36 -23.56
N TRP A 275 -0.38 -24.70 -23.31
CA TRP A 275 -1.19 -24.02 -22.28
C TRP A 275 -0.64 -24.24 -20.86
N LEU A 276 -0.17 -25.43 -20.51
CA LEU A 276 0.45 -25.69 -19.19
C LEU A 276 1.75 -24.90 -18.99
N LEU A 277 2.52 -24.68 -20.07
CA LEU A 277 3.76 -23.89 -20.03
C LEU A 277 3.52 -22.41 -19.72
N LEU A 278 2.34 -21.86 -20.06
CA LEU A 278 1.96 -20.49 -19.67
C LEU A 278 2.02 -20.26 -18.16
N GLY A 279 1.80 -21.31 -17.37
CA GLY A 279 1.91 -21.21 -15.91
C GLY A 279 3.32 -20.92 -15.41
N GLY A 280 4.36 -21.27 -16.17
CA GLY A 280 5.73 -20.82 -15.91
C GLY A 280 6.03 -19.47 -16.58
N THR A 281 5.50 -19.25 -17.80
CA THR A 281 5.75 -18.01 -18.56
C THR A 281 5.24 -16.76 -17.85
N VAL A 282 4.12 -16.86 -17.12
CA VAL A 282 3.57 -15.75 -16.34
C VAL A 282 4.54 -15.19 -15.31
N LEU A 283 5.53 -15.99 -14.89
CA LEU A 283 6.53 -15.56 -13.92
C LEU A 283 7.45 -14.46 -14.46
N CYS A 284 7.50 -14.21 -15.78
CA CYS A 284 8.33 -13.13 -16.35
C CYS A 284 7.80 -11.72 -16.05
N ILE A 285 6.52 -11.60 -15.71
CA ILE A 285 5.86 -10.33 -15.36
C ILE A 285 5.66 -10.15 -13.86
N THR A 286 6.17 -11.06 -13.03
CA THR A 286 6.08 -10.94 -11.57
C THR A 286 6.78 -9.68 -11.10
N GLY A 287 6.07 -8.79 -10.41
CA GLY A 287 6.57 -7.46 -10.06
C GLY A 287 6.10 -6.33 -10.99
N SER A 288 5.32 -6.62 -12.04
CA SER A 288 4.66 -5.56 -12.83
C SER A 288 3.66 -4.77 -12.00
N GLU A 289 3.05 -5.40 -10.99
CA GLU A 289 2.17 -4.72 -10.03
C GLU A 289 2.93 -3.73 -9.15
N ALA A 290 4.19 -4.01 -8.79
CA ALA A 290 5.00 -3.12 -7.97
C ALA A 290 5.18 -1.74 -8.61
N LEU A 291 5.24 -1.67 -9.96
CA LEU A 291 5.24 -0.39 -10.69
C LEU A 291 4.06 0.48 -10.30
N PHE A 292 2.89 -0.13 -10.09
CA PHE A 292 1.67 0.57 -9.73
C PHE A 292 1.54 0.75 -8.22
N ALA A 293 1.93 -0.21 -7.39
CA ALA A 293 1.85 -0.10 -5.94
C ALA A 293 2.80 0.97 -5.37
N ASP A 294 3.99 1.13 -5.94
CA ASP A 294 5.04 2.02 -5.41
C ASP A 294 4.96 3.48 -5.89
N LEU A 295 3.86 3.87 -6.56
CA LEU A 295 3.58 5.26 -6.91
C LEU A 295 3.69 6.21 -5.70
N GLY A 296 3.31 5.75 -4.50
CA GLY A 296 3.36 6.54 -3.25
C GLY A 296 4.75 7.05 -2.87
N HIS A 297 5.81 6.48 -3.45
CA HIS A 297 7.20 6.83 -3.15
C HIS A 297 7.91 7.59 -4.28
N PHE A 298 7.43 7.48 -5.51
CA PHE A 298 8.14 7.92 -6.71
C PHE A 298 7.20 8.54 -7.72
N ASN A 299 7.67 9.60 -8.39
CA ASN A 299 6.90 10.22 -9.46
C ASN A 299 6.71 9.25 -10.63
N ARG A 300 5.52 9.25 -11.22
CA ARG A 300 5.14 8.49 -12.40
C ARG A 300 6.17 8.58 -13.52
N THR A 301 6.65 9.78 -13.84
CA THR A 301 7.60 9.99 -14.94
C THR A 301 8.94 9.28 -14.68
N SER A 302 9.41 9.26 -13.43
CA SER A 302 10.64 8.56 -13.04
C SER A 302 10.50 7.05 -13.16
N ILE A 303 9.35 6.48 -12.78
CA ILE A 303 9.05 5.06 -12.95
C ILE A 303 9.01 4.72 -14.45
N GLN A 304 8.33 5.53 -15.27
CA GLN A 304 8.25 5.31 -16.72
C GLN A 304 9.61 5.34 -17.41
N ILE A 305 10.47 6.33 -17.09
CA ILE A 305 11.81 6.43 -17.69
C ILE A 305 12.66 5.22 -17.32
N ALA A 306 12.74 4.87 -16.03
CA ALA A 306 13.51 3.73 -15.58
C ALA A 306 13.02 2.43 -16.22
N PHE A 307 11.69 2.24 -16.28
CA PHE A 307 11.10 1.04 -16.86
C PHE A 307 11.40 0.92 -18.37
N LEU A 308 11.08 1.95 -19.15
CA LEU A 308 11.13 1.88 -20.62
C LEU A 308 12.56 1.86 -21.17
N PHE A 309 13.49 2.57 -20.53
CA PHE A 309 14.86 2.72 -21.03
C PHE A 309 15.86 1.76 -20.39
N THR A 310 15.61 1.27 -19.18
CA THR A 310 16.56 0.38 -18.48
C THR A 310 15.99 -1.02 -18.31
N ILE A 311 14.85 -1.15 -17.64
CA ILE A 311 14.33 -2.45 -17.19
C ILE A 311 13.82 -3.30 -18.35
N TYR A 312 12.93 -2.74 -19.17
CA TYR A 312 12.31 -3.46 -20.28
C TYR A 312 13.33 -3.95 -21.31
N PRO A 313 14.27 -3.11 -21.83
CA PRO A 313 15.32 -3.59 -22.73
C PRO A 313 16.23 -4.64 -22.08
N SER A 314 16.57 -4.47 -20.80
CA SER A 314 17.41 -5.40 -20.06
C SER A 314 16.78 -6.80 -19.97
N LEU A 315 15.49 -6.87 -19.63
CA LEU A 315 14.74 -8.13 -19.57
C LEU A 315 14.60 -8.81 -20.94
N VAL A 316 14.22 -8.06 -21.97
CA VAL A 316 14.07 -8.59 -23.33
C VAL A 316 15.39 -9.22 -23.80
N LEU A 317 16.52 -8.54 -23.61
CA LEU A 317 17.83 -9.04 -24.00
C LEU A 317 18.29 -10.23 -23.14
N THR A 318 17.99 -10.21 -21.84
CA THR A 318 18.34 -11.32 -20.94
C THR A 318 17.58 -12.58 -21.32
N TYR A 319 16.26 -12.50 -21.53
CA TYR A 319 15.45 -13.63 -21.95
C TYR A 319 15.83 -14.12 -23.35
N ALA A 320 16.15 -13.22 -24.29
CA ALA A 320 16.64 -13.60 -25.61
C ALA A 320 17.94 -14.41 -25.52
N GLY A 321 18.88 -13.97 -24.68
CA GLY A 321 20.15 -14.67 -24.47
C GLY A 321 20.01 -16.02 -23.76
N GLN A 322 19.12 -16.12 -22.77
CA GLN A 322 18.78 -17.40 -22.14
C GLN A 322 18.16 -18.37 -23.14
N THR A 323 17.19 -17.90 -23.92
CA THR A 323 16.52 -18.70 -24.95
C THR A 323 17.52 -19.18 -26.00
N ALA A 324 18.40 -18.30 -26.47
CA ALA A 324 19.44 -18.64 -27.44
C ALA A 324 20.38 -19.75 -26.95
N TYR A 325 20.72 -19.75 -25.66
CA TYR A 325 21.52 -20.82 -25.05
C TYR A 325 20.73 -22.14 -24.96
N LEU A 326 19.48 -22.08 -24.51
CA LEU A 326 18.63 -23.25 -24.30
C LEU A 326 18.21 -23.94 -25.62
N ILE A 327 18.10 -23.20 -26.73
CA ILE A 327 17.90 -23.79 -28.06
C ILE A 327 19.04 -24.77 -28.41
N ARG A 328 20.28 -24.41 -28.04
CA ARG A 328 21.46 -25.24 -28.29
C ARG A 328 21.65 -26.33 -27.23
N ASN A 329 21.17 -26.09 -26.00
CA ASN A 329 21.26 -27.03 -24.87
C ASN A 329 19.87 -27.25 -24.23
N PRO A 330 18.97 -28.03 -24.86
CA PRO A 330 17.56 -28.14 -24.44
C PRO A 330 17.34 -28.76 -23.05
N ASN A 331 18.30 -29.55 -22.57
CA ASN A 331 18.20 -30.27 -21.30
C ASN A 331 18.64 -29.44 -20.09
N ASP A 332 19.09 -28.19 -20.29
CA ASP A 332 19.70 -27.37 -19.25
C ASP A 332 18.74 -26.35 -18.62
N HIS A 333 17.42 -26.49 -18.81
CA HIS A 333 16.43 -25.50 -18.38
C HIS A 333 16.31 -25.30 -16.86
N ASP A 334 16.56 -26.34 -16.05
CA ASP A 334 16.49 -26.28 -14.58
C ASP A 334 17.53 -25.32 -13.97
N ASP A 335 18.70 -25.20 -14.59
CA ASP A 335 19.78 -24.28 -14.17
C ASP A 335 20.09 -23.25 -15.27
N GLY A 336 19.10 -22.98 -16.13
CA GLY A 336 19.29 -22.28 -17.40
C GLY A 336 19.97 -20.92 -17.24
N PHE A 337 19.63 -20.17 -16.18
CA PHE A 337 20.25 -18.88 -15.87
C PHE A 337 21.75 -19.00 -15.55
N TYR A 338 22.16 -19.98 -14.76
CA TYR A 338 23.57 -20.08 -14.37
C TYR A 338 24.44 -20.71 -15.46
N LYS A 339 23.85 -21.58 -16.29
CA LYS A 339 24.55 -22.27 -17.38
C LYS A 339 24.79 -21.40 -18.62
N PHE A 340 23.94 -20.41 -18.91
CA PHE A 340 24.20 -19.48 -20.02
C PHE A 340 25.27 -18.42 -19.71
N ILE A 341 25.68 -18.28 -18.44
CA ILE A 341 26.72 -17.34 -18.04
C ILE A 341 28.11 -17.90 -18.40
N PRO A 342 28.98 -17.11 -19.08
CA PRO A 342 30.33 -17.53 -19.38
C PRO A 342 31.14 -17.79 -18.11
N THR A 343 31.90 -18.89 -18.09
CA THR A 343 32.67 -19.36 -16.92
C THR A 343 33.59 -18.30 -16.32
N LYS A 344 34.17 -17.41 -17.14
CA LYS A 344 35.07 -16.33 -16.69
C LYS A 344 34.40 -15.27 -15.82
N VAL A 345 33.08 -15.06 -15.96
CA VAL A 345 32.32 -14.02 -15.23
C VAL A 345 31.28 -14.62 -14.27
N TYR A 346 31.30 -15.94 -14.10
CA TYR A 346 30.33 -16.68 -13.29
C TYR A 346 30.27 -16.18 -11.84
N TRP A 347 31.41 -16.14 -11.14
CA TRP A 347 31.46 -15.75 -9.72
C TRP A 347 31.03 -14.30 -9.47
N PRO A 348 31.50 -13.30 -10.24
CA PRO A 348 30.95 -11.95 -10.15
C PRO A 348 29.44 -11.91 -10.36
N MET A 349 28.91 -12.61 -11.38
CA MET A 349 27.47 -12.64 -11.63
C MET A 349 26.68 -13.31 -10.51
N PHE A 350 27.20 -14.37 -9.90
CA PHE A 350 26.57 -15.04 -8.76
C PHE A 350 26.44 -14.11 -7.55
N ILE A 351 27.47 -13.33 -7.24
CA ILE A 351 27.43 -12.34 -6.14
C ILE A 351 26.41 -11.24 -6.44
N ILE A 352 26.38 -10.73 -7.67
CA ILE A 352 25.40 -9.72 -8.10
C ILE A 352 23.98 -10.30 -8.05
N ALA A 353 23.77 -11.54 -8.51
CA ALA A 353 22.47 -12.23 -8.46
C ALA A 353 21.93 -12.35 -7.04
N THR A 354 22.78 -12.83 -6.12
CA THR A 354 22.42 -12.98 -4.70
C THR A 354 22.10 -11.63 -4.08
N SER A 355 22.90 -10.61 -4.38
CA SER A 355 22.67 -9.24 -3.90
C SER A 355 21.38 -8.64 -4.47
N ALA A 356 21.09 -8.86 -5.76
CA ALA A 356 19.88 -8.40 -6.42
C ALA A 356 18.62 -9.08 -5.86
N ALA A 357 18.67 -10.39 -5.57
CA ALA A 357 17.58 -11.12 -4.92
C ALA A 357 17.29 -10.61 -3.50
N ILE A 358 18.33 -10.31 -2.72
CA ILE A 358 18.21 -9.66 -1.41
C ILE A 358 17.53 -8.30 -1.55
N VAL A 359 17.98 -7.45 -2.48
CA VAL A 359 17.37 -6.13 -2.71
C VAL A 359 15.92 -6.25 -3.19
N ALA A 360 15.62 -7.17 -4.10
CA ALA A 360 14.25 -7.43 -4.56
C ALA A 360 13.30 -7.83 -3.43
N SER A 361 13.79 -8.64 -2.49
CA SER A 361 13.04 -9.05 -1.31
C SER A 361 12.70 -7.86 -0.40
N GLN A 362 13.60 -6.87 -0.27
CA GLN A 362 13.40 -5.69 0.58
C GLN A 362 12.20 -4.85 0.16
N SER A 363 12.10 -4.58 -1.14
CA SER A 363 11.02 -3.79 -1.72
C SER A 363 9.65 -4.32 -1.32
N LEU A 364 9.46 -5.62 -1.48
CA LEU A 364 8.15 -6.23 -1.23
C LEU A 364 7.84 -6.39 0.26
N ILE A 365 8.86 -6.61 1.10
CA ILE A 365 8.72 -6.55 2.56
C ILE A 365 8.22 -5.16 2.98
N SER A 366 8.81 -4.09 2.43
CA SER A 366 8.38 -2.71 2.69
C SER A 366 6.96 -2.44 2.19
N ALA A 367 6.62 -2.88 0.97
CA ALA A 367 5.27 -2.74 0.42
C ALA A 367 4.22 -3.44 1.32
N THR A 368 4.56 -4.62 1.85
CA THR A 368 3.70 -5.35 2.79
C THR A 368 3.45 -4.58 4.08
N PHE A 369 4.46 -3.90 4.63
CA PHE A 369 4.30 -3.02 5.79
C PHE A 369 3.33 -1.87 5.51
N SER A 370 3.43 -1.24 4.34
CA SER A 370 2.53 -0.16 3.90
C SER A 370 1.07 -0.64 3.77
N VAL A 371 0.86 -1.80 3.16
CA VAL A 371 -0.46 -2.43 2.95
C VAL A 371 -1.13 -2.79 4.28
N ILE A 372 -0.36 -3.30 5.25
CA ILE A 372 -0.86 -3.58 6.60
C ILE A 372 -1.16 -2.26 7.33
N LYS A 373 -0.30 -1.24 7.25
CA LYS A 373 -0.56 0.09 7.81
C LYS A 373 -1.89 0.65 7.29
N GLN A 374 -2.10 0.64 5.97
CA GLN A 374 -3.34 1.11 5.35
C GLN A 374 -4.56 0.33 5.86
N SER A 375 -4.43 -0.99 6.02
CA SER A 375 -5.48 -1.86 6.55
C SER A 375 -5.82 -1.58 8.03
N VAL A 376 -4.82 -1.20 8.84
CA VAL A 376 -5.01 -0.76 10.24
C VAL A 376 -5.71 0.59 10.31
N VAL A 377 -5.33 1.53 9.43
CA VAL A 377 -5.93 2.87 9.36
C VAL A 377 -7.44 2.78 9.05
N LEU A 378 -7.83 1.91 8.12
CA LEU A 378 -9.25 1.62 7.88
C LEU A 378 -9.91 0.79 8.99
N GLY A 379 -9.08 0.15 9.81
CA GLY A 379 -9.45 -0.73 10.92
C GLY A 379 -10.13 -2.01 10.48
N TYR A 380 -9.66 -2.56 9.35
CA TYR A 380 -9.84 -3.96 9.00
C TYR A 380 -8.77 -4.84 9.65
N PHE A 381 -7.63 -4.29 10.07
CA PHE A 381 -6.54 -5.08 10.67
C PHE A 381 -6.28 -4.68 12.14
N PRO A 382 -5.86 -5.62 13.01
CA PRO A 382 -5.43 -5.33 14.38
C PRO A 382 -4.29 -4.31 14.45
N ARG A 383 -4.22 -3.56 15.54
CA ARG A 383 -3.19 -2.51 15.69
C ARG A 383 -1.79 -3.11 15.80
N VAL A 384 -0.89 -2.68 14.92
CA VAL A 384 0.54 -3.02 14.92
C VAL A 384 1.39 -1.76 15.16
N LYS A 385 2.64 -1.91 15.63
CA LYS A 385 3.54 -0.76 15.72
C LYS A 385 4.00 -0.39 14.32
N VAL A 386 3.91 0.90 14.01
CA VAL A 386 4.42 1.47 12.77
C VAL A 386 5.52 2.43 13.17
N VAL A 387 6.74 2.19 12.70
CA VAL A 387 7.90 3.06 12.91
C VAL A 387 8.31 3.59 11.55
N HIS A 388 8.31 4.91 11.39
CA HIS A 388 8.83 5.53 10.17
C HIS A 388 10.35 5.52 10.20
N THR A 389 10.98 4.91 9.20
CA THR A 389 12.46 4.79 9.13
C THR A 389 13.14 5.98 8.46
N SER A 390 12.36 6.86 7.83
CA SER A 390 12.82 8.11 7.23
C SER A 390 11.90 9.27 7.60
N ARG A 391 12.48 10.40 8.01
CA ARG A 391 11.75 11.66 8.23
C ARG A 391 11.34 12.35 6.93
N ASN A 392 12.04 12.06 5.83
CA ASN A 392 11.88 12.74 4.53
C ASN A 392 11.16 11.87 3.48
N LYS A 393 10.93 10.59 3.76
CA LYS A 393 10.21 9.66 2.86
C LYS A 393 9.21 8.84 3.67
N GLU A 394 7.96 9.29 3.65
CA GLU A 394 6.91 8.77 4.55
C GLU A 394 6.51 7.32 4.26
N GLY A 395 6.67 6.84 3.03
CA GLY A 395 6.35 5.46 2.67
C GLY A 395 7.36 4.41 3.18
N GLU A 396 8.54 4.82 3.65
CA GLU A 396 9.49 3.89 4.28
C GLU A 396 9.01 3.56 5.71
N VAL A 397 8.19 2.52 5.79
CA VAL A 397 7.51 2.06 7.01
C VAL A 397 8.15 0.77 7.49
N TYR A 398 8.49 0.70 8.78
CA TYR A 398 8.94 -0.52 9.44
C TYR A 398 7.96 -0.93 10.53
N SER A 399 7.47 -2.17 10.47
CA SER A 399 6.63 -2.74 11.53
C SER A 399 7.33 -3.95 12.16
N PRO A 400 7.85 -3.84 13.40
CA PRO A 400 8.58 -4.93 14.05
C PRO A 400 7.77 -6.22 14.17
N GLU A 401 6.50 -6.13 14.56
CA GLU A 401 5.66 -7.31 14.75
C GLU A 401 5.40 -8.04 13.43
N VAL A 402 5.07 -7.28 12.38
CA VAL A 402 4.86 -7.83 11.03
C VAL A 402 6.16 -8.41 10.47
N ASN A 403 7.30 -7.76 10.71
CA ASN A 403 8.61 -8.20 10.25
C ASN A 403 8.95 -9.61 10.73
N TYR A 404 8.76 -9.89 12.03
CA TYR A 404 9.03 -11.23 12.57
C TYR A 404 8.03 -12.27 12.07
N ILE A 405 6.76 -11.90 11.88
CA ILE A 405 5.75 -12.80 11.30
C ILE A 405 6.13 -13.16 9.85
N LEU A 406 6.46 -12.15 9.03
CA LEU A 406 6.92 -12.37 7.65
C LEU A 406 8.19 -13.23 7.62
N MET A 407 9.17 -12.95 8.49
CA MET A 407 10.39 -13.76 8.59
C MET A 407 10.09 -15.24 8.81
N VAL A 408 9.24 -15.55 9.80
CA VAL A 408 8.88 -16.94 10.12
C VAL A 408 8.15 -17.58 8.95
N LEU A 409 7.21 -16.87 8.30
CA LEU A 409 6.46 -17.39 7.17
C LEU A 409 7.34 -17.63 5.94
N CYS A 410 8.24 -16.70 5.59
CA CYS A 410 9.16 -16.87 4.46
C CYS A 410 10.12 -18.05 4.68
N VAL A 411 10.69 -18.17 5.89
CA VAL A 411 11.58 -19.29 6.25
C VAL A 411 10.80 -20.61 6.23
N ALA A 412 9.58 -20.63 6.76
CA ALA A 412 8.73 -21.83 6.72
C ALA A 412 8.40 -22.25 5.28
N VAL A 413 8.12 -21.32 4.37
CA VAL A 413 7.89 -21.63 2.95
C VAL A 413 9.12 -22.29 2.33
N ILE A 414 10.33 -21.80 2.58
CA ILE A 414 11.56 -22.44 2.07
C ILE A 414 11.73 -23.84 2.67
N LEU A 415 11.62 -23.99 3.99
CA LEU A 415 11.93 -25.27 4.66
C LEU A 415 10.88 -26.36 4.46
N ILE A 416 9.60 -25.99 4.26
CA ILE A 416 8.51 -26.94 4.05
C ILE A 416 8.45 -27.41 2.60
N PHE A 417 8.62 -26.48 1.65
CA PHE A 417 8.46 -26.79 0.24
C PHE A 417 9.79 -27.14 -0.42
N GLY A 418 10.86 -26.40 -0.13
CA GLY A 418 12.25 -26.65 -0.58
C GLY A 418 12.48 -26.57 -2.09
N ASP A 419 11.47 -26.90 -2.89
CA ASP A 419 11.54 -26.91 -4.33
C ASP A 419 11.17 -25.56 -4.93
N GLY A 420 12.13 -24.93 -5.61
CA GLY A 420 11.92 -23.67 -6.32
C GLY A 420 10.76 -23.74 -7.31
N LYS A 421 10.47 -24.92 -7.85
CA LYS A 421 9.34 -25.16 -8.75
C LYS A 421 7.97 -25.06 -8.05
N ASP A 422 7.81 -25.69 -6.88
CA ASP A 422 6.56 -25.64 -6.11
C ASP A 422 6.28 -24.21 -5.60
N ILE A 423 7.33 -23.53 -5.15
CA ILE A 423 7.24 -22.12 -4.74
C ILE A 423 6.92 -21.24 -5.96
N GLY A 424 7.52 -21.52 -7.13
CA GLY A 424 7.22 -20.86 -8.40
C GLY A 424 5.78 -21.02 -8.84
N ASN A 425 5.21 -22.21 -8.69
CA ASN A 425 3.81 -22.47 -8.96
C ASN A 425 2.89 -21.65 -8.04
N ALA A 426 3.18 -21.63 -6.73
CA ALA A 426 2.45 -20.82 -5.75
C ALA A 426 2.52 -19.32 -6.06
N PHE A 427 3.72 -18.85 -6.39
CA PHE A 427 3.97 -17.45 -6.73
C PHE A 427 3.21 -17.02 -7.99
N GLY A 428 3.21 -17.87 -9.03
CA GLY A 428 2.44 -17.62 -10.25
C GLY A 428 0.93 -17.45 -10.00
N VAL A 429 0.36 -18.22 -9.06
CA VAL A 429 -1.08 -18.15 -8.71
C VAL A 429 -1.42 -16.79 -8.14
N VAL A 430 -0.64 -16.32 -7.15
CA VAL A 430 -0.87 -15.02 -6.50
C VAL A 430 -0.86 -13.91 -7.51
N VAL A 431 0.25 -13.80 -8.25
CA VAL A 431 0.49 -12.67 -9.13
C VAL A 431 -0.57 -12.63 -10.24
N SER A 432 -0.93 -13.77 -10.82
CA SER A 432 -1.96 -13.83 -11.86
C SER A 432 -3.34 -13.36 -11.37
N LEU A 433 -3.73 -13.77 -10.15
CA LEU A 433 -5.02 -13.39 -9.58
C LEU A 433 -5.06 -11.92 -9.17
N VAL A 434 -3.98 -11.40 -8.58
CA VAL A 434 -3.92 -9.98 -8.20
C VAL A 434 -3.94 -9.11 -9.47
N MET A 435 -3.20 -9.48 -10.52
CA MET A 435 -3.26 -8.78 -11.81
C MET A 435 -4.69 -8.78 -12.39
N LEU A 436 -5.41 -9.90 -12.34
CA LEU A 436 -6.80 -9.97 -12.78
C LEU A 436 -7.73 -9.04 -11.95
N ILE A 437 -7.55 -9.02 -10.62
CA ILE A 437 -8.28 -8.12 -9.72
C ILE A 437 -7.99 -6.65 -10.09
N THR A 438 -6.73 -6.30 -10.33
CA THR A 438 -6.35 -4.93 -10.74
C THR A 438 -6.99 -4.55 -12.07
N THR A 439 -7.09 -5.46 -13.04
CA THR A 439 -7.75 -5.21 -14.33
C THR A 439 -9.23 -4.90 -14.15
N VAL A 440 -9.93 -5.64 -13.28
CA VAL A 440 -11.33 -5.38 -12.96
C VAL A 440 -11.50 -4.02 -12.28
N LEU A 441 -10.71 -3.73 -11.24
CA LEU A 441 -10.79 -2.45 -10.52
C LEU A 441 -10.44 -1.25 -11.40
N LEU A 442 -9.39 -1.37 -12.23
CA LEU A 442 -8.97 -0.32 -13.15
C LEU A 442 -10.05 -0.07 -14.22
N THR A 443 -10.72 -1.12 -14.70
CA THR A 443 -11.86 -0.98 -15.62
C THR A 443 -13.00 -0.20 -14.97
N LEU A 444 -13.30 -0.44 -13.69
CA LEU A 444 -14.28 0.35 -12.95
C LEU A 444 -13.87 1.82 -12.84
N VAL A 445 -12.58 2.10 -12.57
CA VAL A 445 -12.04 3.47 -12.56
C VAL A 445 -12.18 4.15 -13.92
N MET A 446 -11.86 3.45 -15.02
CA MET A 446 -12.02 3.96 -16.38
C MET A 446 -13.48 4.36 -16.69
N ILE A 447 -14.45 3.56 -16.27
CA ILE A 447 -15.88 3.80 -16.49
C ILE A 447 -16.43 4.92 -15.60
N ILE A 448 -16.08 4.91 -14.31
CA ILE A 448 -16.74 5.75 -13.29
C ILE A 448 -16.05 7.11 -13.18
N ILE A 449 -14.72 7.11 -13.18
CA ILE A 449 -13.90 8.28 -12.85
C ILE A 449 -13.40 8.94 -14.12
N TRP A 450 -12.66 8.22 -14.97
CA TRP A 450 -12.10 8.79 -16.20
C TRP A 450 -13.17 9.04 -17.27
N ARG A 451 -14.33 8.38 -17.19
CA ARG A 451 -15.41 8.46 -18.17
C ARG A 451 -14.92 8.26 -19.60
N THR A 452 -13.96 7.35 -19.77
CA THR A 452 -13.39 7.01 -21.08
C THR A 452 -14.47 6.45 -22.00
N PRO A 453 -14.37 6.68 -23.33
CA PRO A 453 -15.35 6.19 -24.27
C PRO A 453 -15.48 4.65 -24.17
N PRO A 454 -16.72 4.10 -24.27
CA PRO A 454 -16.99 2.69 -23.97
C PRO A 454 -16.22 1.74 -24.88
N VAL A 455 -15.88 2.16 -26.10
CA VAL A 455 -15.05 1.38 -27.04
C VAL A 455 -13.63 1.16 -26.49
N LEU A 456 -13.00 2.20 -25.92
CA LEU A 456 -11.66 2.07 -25.34
C LEU A 456 -11.68 1.24 -24.05
N VAL A 457 -12.74 1.39 -23.24
CA VAL A 457 -12.95 0.55 -22.05
C VAL A 457 -13.10 -0.91 -22.45
N ALA A 458 -13.96 -1.20 -23.43
CA ALA A 458 -14.17 -2.55 -23.93
C ALA A 458 -12.88 -3.14 -24.50
N LEU A 459 -12.13 -2.37 -25.30
CA LEU A 459 -10.83 -2.79 -25.83
C LEU A 459 -9.86 -3.15 -24.70
N TYR A 460 -9.69 -2.27 -23.71
CA TYR A 460 -8.84 -2.53 -22.55
C TYR A 460 -9.29 -3.81 -21.81
N PHE A 461 -10.57 -3.86 -21.43
CA PHE A 461 -11.10 -4.96 -20.65
C PHE A 461 -10.96 -6.29 -21.39
N PHE A 462 -11.45 -6.40 -22.63
CA PHE A 462 -11.41 -7.67 -23.36
C PHE A 462 -9.99 -8.14 -23.66
N VAL A 463 -9.06 -7.24 -23.98
CA VAL A 463 -7.66 -7.63 -24.25
C VAL A 463 -6.99 -8.15 -22.98
N PHE A 464 -6.99 -7.37 -21.90
CA PHE A 464 -6.26 -7.75 -20.68
C PHE A 464 -6.97 -8.82 -19.86
N PHE A 465 -8.29 -8.76 -19.74
CA PHE A 465 -9.06 -9.77 -19.02
C PHE A 465 -8.96 -11.15 -19.68
N THR A 466 -8.99 -11.21 -21.01
CA THR A 466 -8.84 -12.50 -21.72
C THR A 466 -7.40 -13.02 -21.58
N MET A 467 -6.40 -12.17 -21.79
CA MET A 467 -4.99 -12.55 -21.66
C MET A 467 -4.66 -13.06 -20.25
N GLU A 468 -5.03 -12.31 -19.22
CA GLU A 468 -4.83 -12.70 -17.82
C GLU A 468 -5.71 -13.88 -17.44
N GLY A 469 -6.93 -13.97 -17.97
CA GLY A 469 -7.81 -15.13 -17.78
C GLY A 469 -7.18 -16.42 -18.32
N VAL A 470 -6.49 -16.36 -19.46
CA VAL A 470 -5.72 -17.51 -19.99
C VAL A 470 -4.58 -17.87 -19.05
N TYR A 471 -3.82 -16.90 -18.52
CA TYR A 471 -2.78 -17.17 -17.53
C TYR A 471 -3.33 -17.78 -16.23
N VAL A 472 -4.38 -17.19 -15.67
CA VAL A 472 -5.06 -17.70 -14.48
C VAL A 472 -5.55 -19.13 -14.73
N SER A 473 -6.13 -19.41 -15.90
CA SER A 473 -6.58 -20.76 -16.23
C SER A 473 -5.44 -21.79 -16.22
N ALA A 474 -4.28 -21.44 -16.80
CA ALA A 474 -3.11 -22.31 -16.83
C ALA A 474 -2.56 -22.56 -15.42
N VAL A 475 -2.41 -21.50 -14.64
CA VAL A 475 -1.84 -21.54 -13.29
C VAL A 475 -2.76 -22.26 -12.29
N CYS A 476 -4.09 -22.18 -12.48
CA CYS A 476 -5.06 -22.93 -11.67
C CYS A 476 -4.86 -24.45 -11.75
N THR A 477 -4.27 -24.99 -12.82
CA THR A 477 -3.95 -26.43 -12.89
C THR A 477 -2.89 -26.85 -11.87
N LYS A 478 -2.05 -25.91 -11.45
CA LYS A 478 -0.93 -26.13 -10.53
C LYS A 478 -1.30 -25.92 -9.05
N ILE A 479 -2.60 -25.76 -8.73
CA ILE A 479 -3.06 -25.58 -7.35
C ILE A 479 -2.66 -26.76 -6.47
N GLN A 480 -2.65 -27.99 -7.00
CA GLN A 480 -2.22 -29.19 -6.27
C GLN A 480 -0.69 -29.26 -6.07
N GLU A 481 0.08 -28.62 -6.95
CA GLU A 481 1.55 -28.59 -6.97
C GLU A 481 2.09 -27.33 -6.26
N GLY A 482 1.55 -27.03 -5.06
CA GLY A 482 1.94 -25.87 -4.25
C GLY A 482 1.10 -24.60 -4.45
N GLY A 483 0.31 -24.52 -5.52
CA GLY A 483 -0.54 -23.35 -5.82
C GLY A 483 -1.65 -23.02 -4.81
N TRP A 484 -1.92 -23.90 -3.84
CA TRP A 484 -2.90 -23.69 -2.76
C TRP A 484 -2.37 -22.80 -1.62
N ILE A 485 -1.05 -22.70 -1.43
CA ILE A 485 -0.40 -21.95 -0.33
C ILE A 485 -0.93 -20.52 -0.22
N PRO A 486 -0.99 -19.74 -1.32
CA PRO A 486 -1.35 -18.35 -1.19
C PRO A 486 -2.84 -18.14 -0.88
N PHE A 487 -3.70 -19.07 -1.30
CA PHE A 487 -5.09 -19.09 -0.88
C PHE A 487 -5.22 -19.39 0.61
N ALA A 488 -4.41 -20.31 1.16
CA ALA A 488 -4.41 -20.59 2.59
C ALA A 488 -3.95 -19.37 3.40
N ILE A 489 -2.85 -18.71 2.99
CA ILE A 489 -2.38 -17.46 3.61
C ILE A 489 -3.45 -16.38 3.53
N SER A 490 -4.04 -16.18 2.35
CA SER A 490 -5.06 -15.15 2.13
C SER A 490 -6.32 -15.42 2.95
N PHE A 491 -6.72 -16.68 3.09
CA PHE A 491 -7.87 -17.09 3.89
C PHE A 491 -7.65 -16.82 5.38
N ILE A 492 -6.48 -17.16 5.92
CA ILE A 492 -6.13 -16.88 7.32
C ILE A 492 -6.12 -15.37 7.58
N LEU A 493 -5.52 -14.58 6.69
CA LEU A 493 -5.51 -13.11 6.81
C LEU A 493 -6.92 -12.53 6.69
N ALA A 494 -7.75 -13.04 5.78
CA ALA A 494 -9.13 -12.61 5.63
C ALA A 494 -9.96 -12.93 6.88
N LEU A 495 -9.75 -14.08 7.54
CA LEU A 495 -10.39 -14.41 8.82
C LEU A 495 -9.98 -13.45 9.93
N ILE A 496 -8.68 -13.11 10.02
CA ILE A 496 -8.17 -12.10 10.95
C ILE A 496 -8.86 -10.75 10.69
N MET A 497 -8.90 -10.32 9.43
CA MET A 497 -9.48 -9.03 9.06
C MET A 497 -10.98 -8.98 9.32
N PHE A 498 -11.69 -10.04 8.97
CA PHE A 498 -13.13 -10.15 9.16
C PHE A 498 -13.50 -10.20 10.65
N GLY A 499 -12.81 -11.04 11.44
CA GLY A 499 -13.04 -11.13 12.88
C GLY A 499 -12.73 -9.81 13.61
N TRP A 500 -11.66 -9.11 13.21
CA TRP A 500 -11.35 -7.78 13.73
C TRP A 500 -12.41 -6.75 13.36
N PHE A 501 -12.81 -6.71 12.10
CA PHE A 501 -13.85 -5.81 11.60
C PHE A 501 -15.18 -6.04 12.33
N TYR A 502 -15.59 -7.31 12.47
CA TYR A 502 -16.84 -7.69 13.14
C TYR A 502 -16.87 -7.18 14.58
N GLY A 503 -15.90 -7.55 15.42
CA GLY A 503 -15.90 -7.13 16.82
C GLY A 503 -15.73 -5.62 16.99
N ARG A 504 -15.02 -4.94 16.07
CA ARG A 504 -14.94 -3.47 16.07
C ARG A 504 -16.30 -2.83 15.74
N GLN A 505 -17.04 -3.38 14.78
CA GLN A 505 -18.38 -2.89 14.45
C GLN A 505 -19.34 -3.06 15.63
N THR A 506 -19.39 -4.26 16.24
CA THR A 506 -20.21 -4.52 17.43
C THR A 506 -19.84 -3.57 18.57
N LYS A 507 -18.54 -3.31 18.78
CA LYS A 507 -18.08 -2.32 19.76
C LYS A 507 -18.65 -0.93 19.49
N ILE A 508 -18.56 -0.45 18.25
CA ILE A 508 -19.03 0.88 17.87
C ILE A 508 -20.55 0.97 18.00
N GLU A 509 -21.27 -0.07 17.59
CA GLU A 509 -22.72 -0.15 17.73
C GLU A 509 -23.15 -0.07 19.20
N TYR A 510 -22.47 -0.79 20.09
CA TYR A 510 -22.70 -0.69 21.53
C TYR A 510 -22.45 0.74 22.05
N GLU A 511 -21.34 1.38 21.66
CA GLU A 511 -21.00 2.76 22.04
C GLU A 511 -22.03 3.77 21.55
N LEU A 512 -22.61 3.56 20.36
CA LEU A 512 -23.65 4.43 19.79
C LEU A 512 -24.99 4.26 20.51
N THR A 513 -25.38 3.03 20.84
CA THR A 513 -26.64 2.73 21.56
C THR A 513 -26.61 3.26 23.00
N HIS A 514 -25.46 3.19 23.66
CA HIS A 514 -25.27 3.65 25.05
C HIS A 514 -24.59 5.01 25.17
N ARG A 515 -24.64 5.84 24.12
CA ARG A 515 -24.00 7.16 24.12
C ARG A 515 -24.59 8.09 25.18
N ILE A 516 -23.75 8.95 25.72
CA ILE A 516 -24.14 10.00 26.67
C ILE A 516 -24.34 11.30 25.88
N THR A 517 -25.50 11.94 26.05
CA THR A 517 -25.80 13.25 25.48
C THR A 517 -25.15 14.38 26.28
N LEU A 518 -24.97 15.54 25.65
CA LEU A 518 -24.44 16.72 26.35
C LEU A 518 -25.31 17.13 27.54
N ASP A 519 -26.64 17.06 27.40
CA ASP A 519 -27.57 17.34 28.52
C ASP A 519 -27.35 16.39 29.70
N ARG A 520 -27.14 15.11 29.41
CA ARG A 520 -26.86 14.11 30.45
C ARG A 520 -25.52 14.33 31.11
N LEU A 521 -24.50 14.76 30.35
CA LEU A 521 -23.23 15.17 30.92
C LEU A 521 -23.39 16.40 31.82
N GLY A 522 -24.15 17.42 31.37
CA GLY A 522 -24.45 18.60 32.18
C GLY A 522 -25.08 18.23 33.52
N MET A 523 -26.10 17.36 33.51
CA MET A 523 -26.71 16.85 34.75
C MET A 523 -25.72 16.10 35.66
N LEU A 524 -24.78 15.35 35.08
CA LEU A 524 -23.74 14.65 35.86
C LEU A 524 -22.75 15.63 36.49
N LEU A 525 -22.40 16.71 35.78
CA LEU A 525 -21.46 17.72 36.25
C LEU A 525 -22.08 18.71 37.24
N SER A 526 -23.39 18.96 37.16
CA SER A 526 -24.12 19.77 38.16
C SER A 526 -24.27 19.05 39.50
N ASN A 527 -23.97 17.75 39.57
CA ASN A 527 -24.01 17.01 40.82
C ASN A 527 -22.86 17.48 41.74
N PRO A 528 -23.13 18.01 42.95
CA PRO A 528 -22.10 18.55 43.83
C PRO A 528 -21.08 17.52 44.30
N SER A 529 -21.35 16.23 44.12
CA SER A 529 -20.39 15.16 44.40
C SER A 529 -19.30 15.01 43.33
N VAL A 530 -19.45 15.62 42.14
CA VAL A 530 -18.47 15.56 41.05
C VAL A 530 -17.61 16.82 41.07
N GLN A 531 -16.30 16.67 41.29
CA GLN A 531 -15.38 17.81 41.38
C GLN A 531 -14.65 18.10 40.07
N ARG A 532 -14.43 19.38 39.77
CA ARG A 532 -13.57 19.83 38.67
C ARG A 532 -12.14 20.02 39.19
N VAL A 533 -11.20 19.21 38.69
CA VAL A 533 -9.80 19.20 39.12
C VAL A 533 -8.91 19.99 38.16
N PRO A 534 -7.87 20.70 38.61
CA PRO A 534 -6.98 21.44 37.71
C PRO A 534 -6.22 20.47 36.79
N GLY A 535 -5.96 20.89 35.56
CA GLY A 535 -5.24 20.10 34.55
C GLY A 535 -5.97 20.00 33.20
N LEU A 536 -5.25 19.52 32.19
CA LEU A 536 -5.73 19.30 30.83
C LEU A 536 -5.95 17.81 30.58
N CYS A 537 -7.17 17.42 30.23
CA CYS A 537 -7.54 16.02 29.99
C CYS A 537 -7.91 15.77 28.53
N PHE A 538 -7.20 14.87 27.87
CA PHE A 538 -7.58 14.30 26.57
C PHE A 538 -8.38 13.02 26.79
N PHE A 539 -9.69 13.07 26.53
CA PHE A 539 -10.57 11.92 26.65
C PHE A 539 -10.83 11.31 25.26
N TYR A 540 -10.24 10.14 24.98
CA TYR A 540 -10.34 9.52 23.66
C TYR A 540 -11.67 8.78 23.46
N THR A 541 -12.39 9.14 22.41
CA THR A 541 -13.67 8.54 22.00
C THR A 541 -13.58 7.96 20.58
N ASN A 542 -14.40 6.94 20.27
CA ASN A 542 -14.52 6.40 18.91
C ASN A 542 -15.81 6.85 18.18
N ILE A 543 -16.68 7.60 18.88
CA ILE A 543 -17.94 8.14 18.34
C ILE A 543 -17.83 9.67 18.17
N GLN A 544 -18.46 10.19 17.10
CA GLN A 544 -18.47 11.62 16.77
C GLN A 544 -19.71 12.34 17.31
N ASP A 545 -20.84 11.63 17.35
CA ASP A 545 -22.14 12.19 17.74
C ASP A 545 -22.51 11.69 19.14
N GLY A 546 -22.03 12.41 20.15
CA GLY A 546 -22.22 12.11 21.57
C GLY A 546 -20.93 11.64 22.26
N LEU A 547 -21.05 11.32 23.53
CA LEU A 547 -19.93 10.94 24.39
C LEU A 547 -19.97 9.44 24.71
N THR A 548 -18.80 8.81 24.77
CA THR A 548 -18.71 7.36 25.01
C THR A 548 -19.30 6.98 26.38
N PRO A 549 -19.99 5.83 26.50
CA PRO A 549 -20.51 5.34 27.79
C PRO A 549 -19.44 5.21 28.89
N VAL A 550 -18.18 5.04 28.48
CA VAL A 550 -17.02 4.98 29.38
C VAL A 550 -16.91 6.25 30.22
N LEU A 551 -17.29 7.41 29.69
CA LEU A 551 -17.27 8.67 30.43
C LEU A 551 -18.22 8.62 31.63
N GLY A 552 -19.45 8.13 31.44
CA GLY A 552 -20.42 8.01 32.52
C GLY A 552 -19.97 7.01 33.57
N HIS A 553 -19.35 5.91 33.13
CA HIS A 553 -18.73 4.94 34.03
C HIS A 553 -17.57 5.58 34.83
N TYR A 554 -16.72 6.37 34.18
CA TYR A 554 -15.62 7.08 34.80
C TYR A 554 -16.12 8.08 35.86
N ILE A 555 -17.03 8.98 35.49
CA ILE A 555 -17.58 10.01 36.40
C ILE A 555 -18.29 9.35 37.60
N LYS A 556 -19.04 8.27 37.39
CA LYS A 556 -19.74 7.57 38.48
C LYS A 556 -18.79 7.02 39.54
N ASN A 557 -17.63 6.51 39.14
CA ASN A 557 -16.67 5.85 40.04
C ASN A 557 -15.63 6.82 40.62
N VAL A 558 -15.08 7.70 39.78
CA VAL A 558 -13.99 8.62 40.16
C VAL A 558 -14.54 9.92 40.75
N LYS A 559 -15.76 10.32 40.36
CA LYS A 559 -16.43 11.55 40.80
C LYS A 559 -15.59 12.81 40.58
N SER A 560 -14.79 12.83 39.53
CA SER A 560 -14.06 14.03 39.11
C SER A 560 -13.91 14.11 37.59
N LEU A 561 -13.72 15.32 37.09
CA LEU A 561 -13.37 15.62 35.71
C LEU A 561 -12.39 16.81 35.70
N HIS A 562 -11.48 16.89 34.74
CA HIS A 562 -10.54 18.01 34.70
C HIS A 562 -11.21 19.32 34.26
N ASN A 563 -10.66 20.45 34.71
CA ASN A 563 -11.11 21.80 34.39
C ASN A 563 -11.19 22.02 32.89
N ILE A 564 -10.22 21.48 32.14
CA ILE A 564 -10.29 21.46 30.69
C ILE A 564 -10.25 20.04 30.19
N THR A 565 -11.34 19.61 29.56
CA THR A 565 -11.48 18.27 28.99
C THR A 565 -11.74 18.37 27.50
N ILE A 566 -10.83 17.78 26.72
CA ILE A 566 -10.91 17.68 25.27
C ILE A 566 -11.31 16.26 24.90
N PHE A 567 -12.50 16.10 24.33
CA PHE A 567 -12.97 14.84 23.76
C PHE A 567 -12.35 14.61 22.39
N THR A 568 -11.31 13.79 22.35
CA THR A 568 -10.51 13.56 21.15
C THR A 568 -11.02 12.35 20.36
N THR A 569 -11.41 12.58 19.12
CA THR A 569 -11.82 11.54 18.18
C THR A 569 -10.80 11.43 17.05
N LEU A 570 -10.22 10.25 16.87
CA LEU A 570 -9.35 9.97 15.73
C LEU A 570 -10.21 9.49 14.55
N ARG A 571 -10.28 10.29 13.49
CA ARG A 571 -10.99 10.01 12.25
C ARG A 571 -10.00 9.67 11.15
N TYR A 572 -10.21 8.53 10.50
CA TYR A 572 -9.45 8.15 9.32
C TYR A 572 -10.30 8.32 8.07
N LEU A 573 -9.75 8.96 7.06
CA LEU A 573 -10.39 9.26 5.79
C LEU A 573 -9.82 8.38 4.66
N LEU A 574 -10.65 8.10 3.65
CA LEU A 574 -10.25 7.44 2.40
C LEU A 574 -9.60 8.45 1.44
N VAL A 575 -8.62 9.19 1.96
CA VAL A 575 -7.72 10.04 1.18
C VAL A 575 -6.29 9.71 1.61
N PRO A 576 -5.31 9.79 0.71
CA PRO A 576 -3.91 9.55 1.05
C PRO A 576 -3.43 10.42 2.21
N LYS A 577 -3.63 11.74 2.07
CA LYS A 577 -3.16 12.74 3.01
C LYS A 577 -4.26 13.76 3.28
N VAL A 578 -4.35 14.18 4.53
CA VAL A 578 -5.24 15.29 4.93
C VAL A 578 -4.42 16.57 4.98
N ASN A 579 -5.00 17.65 4.45
CA ASN A 579 -4.39 18.98 4.52
C ASN A 579 -4.12 19.37 5.99
N PRO A 580 -2.92 19.85 6.35
CA PRO A 580 -2.61 20.27 7.72
C PRO A 580 -3.65 21.20 8.35
N LEU A 581 -4.25 22.10 7.57
CA LEU A 581 -5.29 23.03 8.06
C LEU A 581 -6.62 22.34 8.40
N GLU A 582 -6.92 21.20 7.76
CA GLU A 582 -8.16 20.43 7.97
C GLU A 582 -7.95 19.24 8.93
N ARG A 583 -6.70 19.02 9.36
CA ARG A 583 -6.29 17.90 10.20
C ARG A 583 -6.91 17.96 11.59
N ILE A 584 -6.95 19.14 12.22
CA ILE A 584 -7.51 19.31 13.56
C ILE A 584 -8.76 20.16 13.45
N VAL A 585 -9.92 19.56 13.72
CA VAL A 585 -11.20 20.24 13.75
C VAL A 585 -11.68 20.30 15.18
N ILE A 586 -11.72 21.51 15.73
CA ILE A 586 -12.28 21.78 17.05
C ILE A 586 -13.79 21.99 16.91
N ARG A 587 -14.54 21.48 17.88
CA ARG A 587 -15.98 21.66 18.03
C ARG A 587 -16.24 22.11 19.45
N GLU A 588 -16.88 23.26 19.60
CA GLU A 588 -17.35 23.68 20.90
C GLU A 588 -18.54 22.82 21.35
N MET A 589 -18.57 22.44 22.63
CA MET A 589 -19.72 21.78 23.23
C MET A 589 -20.57 22.82 23.95
N VAL A 590 -21.56 23.35 23.23
CA VAL A 590 -22.44 24.43 23.68
C VAL A 590 -22.99 24.14 25.10
N GLY A 591 -22.77 25.08 26.02
CA GLY A 591 -23.37 25.08 27.36
C GLY A 591 -22.49 24.57 28.51
N LEU A 592 -21.21 24.19 28.27
CA LEU A 592 -20.31 23.69 29.32
C LEU A 592 -18.89 24.32 29.22
N LYS A 593 -18.53 25.21 30.15
CA LYS A 593 -17.19 25.86 30.20
C LYS A 593 -16.07 24.80 30.35
N GLY A 594 -15.01 24.94 29.57
CA GLY A 594 -13.82 24.08 29.60
C GLY A 594 -14.04 22.66 29.04
N ILE A 595 -15.05 22.45 28.18
CA ILE A 595 -15.27 21.17 27.51
C ILE A 595 -15.31 21.37 26.00
N TYR A 596 -14.40 20.68 25.30
CA TYR A 596 -14.28 20.81 23.85
C TYR A 596 -14.32 19.44 23.18
N GLY A 597 -14.86 19.38 21.97
CA GLY A 597 -14.67 18.28 21.04
C GLY A 597 -13.48 18.57 20.13
N CYS A 598 -12.63 17.57 19.91
CA CYS A 598 -11.54 17.64 18.96
C CYS A 598 -11.62 16.42 18.03
N VAL A 599 -11.74 16.65 16.74
CA VAL A 599 -11.67 15.61 15.71
C VAL A 599 -10.37 15.76 14.97
N ILE A 600 -9.50 14.74 15.06
CA ILE A 600 -8.23 14.71 14.36
C ILE A 600 -8.37 13.77 13.17
N GLN A 601 -8.07 14.28 11.99
CA GLN A 601 -8.29 13.61 10.71
C GLN A 601 -6.96 13.16 10.11
N TYR A 602 -6.90 11.87 9.74
CA TYR A 602 -5.75 11.28 9.10
C TYR A 602 -6.17 10.61 7.79
N GLY A 603 -5.34 10.78 6.77
CA GLY A 603 -5.37 9.97 5.56
C GLY A 603 -4.76 8.59 5.80
N TYR A 604 -4.90 7.70 4.82
CA TYR A 604 -4.35 6.34 4.93
C TYR A 604 -2.82 6.28 4.76
N ALA A 605 -2.23 7.29 4.12
CA ALA A 605 -0.78 7.42 3.97
C ALA A 605 -0.15 8.35 5.03
N ASP A 606 -0.94 9.17 5.74
CA ASP A 606 -0.46 10.10 6.76
C ASP A 606 0.42 9.43 7.84
N SER A 607 1.39 10.18 8.35
CA SER A 607 2.23 9.77 9.48
C SER A 607 1.52 10.06 10.81
N LEU A 608 1.42 9.03 11.65
CA LEU A 608 0.91 9.14 13.02
C LEU A 608 2.06 9.51 13.97
N ASN A 609 2.69 10.65 13.75
CA ASN A 609 3.68 11.18 14.70
C ASN A 609 2.96 12.01 15.76
N LEU A 610 2.62 11.34 16.85
CA LEU A 610 1.94 11.90 18.02
C LEU A 610 2.86 11.85 19.24
N GLU A 611 4.14 12.18 19.08
CA GLU A 611 5.03 12.32 20.24
C GLU A 611 4.45 13.40 21.17
N GLY A 612 4.27 13.03 22.44
CA GLY A 612 3.24 13.59 23.33
C GLY A 612 3.21 15.11 23.45
N ASP A 613 4.37 15.76 23.50
CA ASP A 613 4.44 17.21 23.71
C ASP A 613 4.10 18.00 22.43
N ASP A 614 4.52 17.53 21.26
CA ASP A 614 4.19 18.15 19.96
C ASP A 614 2.69 18.03 19.67
N PHE A 615 2.09 16.87 19.97
CA PHE A 615 0.67 16.64 19.77
C PHE A 615 -0.19 17.55 20.64
N VAL A 616 0.09 17.61 21.94
CA VAL A 616 -0.65 18.45 22.88
C VAL A 616 -0.49 19.91 22.47
N GLY A 617 0.71 20.33 22.06
CA GLY A 617 0.98 21.66 21.51
C GLY A 617 0.07 22.00 20.34
N GLN A 618 0.03 21.17 19.30
CA GLN A 618 -0.76 21.40 18.09
C GLN A 618 -2.27 21.53 18.37
N VAL A 619 -2.83 20.66 19.21
CA VAL A 619 -4.26 20.73 19.55
C VAL A 619 -4.57 21.97 20.38
N THR A 620 -3.70 22.32 21.33
CA THR A 620 -3.87 23.51 22.17
C THR A 620 -3.79 24.79 21.32
N GLU A 621 -2.87 24.86 20.35
CA GLU A 621 -2.75 25.98 19.42
C GLU A 621 -3.97 26.11 18.51
N SER A 622 -4.44 25.00 17.94
CA SER A 622 -5.69 24.99 17.16
C SER A 622 -6.91 25.41 17.99
N LEU A 623 -6.95 25.03 19.27
CA LEU A 623 -8.00 25.44 20.19
C LEU A 623 -7.95 26.95 20.49
N LYS A 624 -6.75 27.52 20.69
CA LYS A 624 -6.58 28.97 20.85
C LYS A 624 -7.07 29.75 19.64
N VAL A 625 -6.69 29.31 18.43
CA VAL A 625 -7.15 29.92 17.18
C VAL A 625 -8.67 29.83 17.08
N HIS A 626 -9.27 28.68 17.41
CA HIS A 626 -10.72 28.53 17.39
C HIS A 626 -11.45 29.45 18.38
N ILE A 627 -10.92 29.60 19.60
CA ILE A 627 -11.45 30.51 20.62
C ILE A 627 -11.34 31.97 20.14
N GLN A 628 -10.29 32.32 19.39
CA GLN A 628 -10.10 33.64 18.79
C GLN A 628 -11.03 33.88 17.60
N ASP A 629 -11.15 32.94 16.67
CA ASP A 629 -11.97 33.06 15.45
C ASP A 629 -13.48 33.21 15.74
N PHE A 630 -13.94 32.75 16.91
CA PHE A 630 -15.31 32.97 17.37
C PHE A 630 -15.68 34.46 17.49
N LEU A 631 -14.68 35.36 17.51
CA LEU A 631 -14.83 36.82 17.47
C LEU A 631 -15.44 37.34 16.15
N ASP A 632 -15.18 36.70 15.01
CA ASP A 632 -15.53 37.25 13.69
C ASP A 632 -16.94 36.85 13.22
N GLY A 633 -17.55 35.85 13.86
CA GLY A 633 -18.77 35.20 13.37
C GLY A 633 -20.08 35.54 14.09
N VAL A 634 -20.07 36.07 15.31
CA VAL A 634 -21.30 36.30 16.11
C VAL A 634 -21.38 37.72 16.65
N GLN A 635 -22.41 38.45 16.23
CA GLN A 635 -22.85 39.68 16.87
C GLN A 635 -23.49 39.39 18.24
N CYS A 636 -23.03 40.12 19.25
CA CYS A 636 -23.66 40.41 20.56
C CYS A 636 -23.53 39.35 21.67
N GLY A 637 -22.55 39.52 22.56
CA GLY A 637 -22.60 38.93 23.92
C GLY A 637 -21.26 38.75 24.63
N THR A 638 -20.27 38.15 23.98
CA THR A 638 -19.02 37.73 24.63
C THR A 638 -18.01 38.87 24.69
N THR A 639 -17.51 39.17 25.89
CA THR A 639 -16.50 40.24 26.07
C THR A 639 -15.10 39.70 25.78
N VAL A 640 -14.22 40.54 25.20
CA VAL A 640 -12.79 40.22 24.97
C VAL A 640 -12.09 39.71 26.25
N ALA A 641 -12.57 40.13 27.42
CA ALA A 641 -12.09 39.68 28.73
C ALA A 641 -12.39 38.20 29.01
N GLU A 642 -13.60 37.70 28.69
CA GLU A 642 -13.98 36.29 28.91
C GLU A 642 -13.14 35.34 28.05
N ILE A 643 -12.80 35.77 26.84
CA ILE A 643 -11.94 35.01 25.92
C ILE A 643 -10.50 34.95 26.42
N GLN A 644 -9.97 36.09 26.89
CA GLN A 644 -8.61 36.13 27.45
C GLN A 644 -8.51 35.29 28.74
N GLU A 645 -9.58 35.25 29.52
CA GLU A 645 -9.72 34.36 30.67
C GLU A 645 -9.71 32.89 30.24
N GLU A 646 -10.47 32.52 29.20
CA GLU A 646 -10.54 31.13 28.71
C GLU A 646 -9.20 30.63 28.11
N ILE A 647 -8.48 31.50 27.39
CA ILE A 647 -7.12 31.21 26.90
C ILE A 647 -6.14 31.08 28.07
N SER A 648 -6.30 31.90 29.11
CA SER A 648 -5.49 31.82 30.33
C SER A 648 -5.75 30.52 31.10
N ASP A 649 -7.02 30.14 31.26
CA ASP A 649 -7.46 28.88 31.87
C ASP A 649 -6.86 27.68 31.12
N LEU A 650 -6.78 27.75 29.78
CA LEU A 650 -6.17 26.73 28.92
C LEU A 650 -4.67 26.56 29.17
N GLU A 651 -3.95 27.67 29.25
CA GLU A 651 -2.52 27.62 29.57
C GLU A 651 -2.28 27.13 31.00
N GLU A 652 -3.03 27.62 31.99
CA GLU A 652 -2.88 27.17 33.37
C GLU A 652 -3.16 25.67 33.52
N ALA A 653 -4.21 25.16 32.87
CA ALA A 653 -4.52 23.73 32.86
C ALA A 653 -3.40 22.90 32.22
N LYS A 654 -2.80 23.38 31.14
CA LYS A 654 -1.65 22.71 30.50
C LYS A 654 -0.44 22.65 31.44
N HIS A 655 -0.16 23.73 32.17
CA HIS A 655 0.95 23.80 33.15
C HIS A 655 0.68 22.94 34.39
N ALA A 656 -0.58 22.80 34.81
CA ALA A 656 -0.97 21.95 35.93
C ALA A 656 -0.80 20.45 35.65
N GLY A 657 -0.77 20.06 34.37
CA GLY A 657 -0.45 18.70 33.93
C GLY A 657 -1.42 18.16 32.89
N VAL A 658 -0.92 17.26 32.03
CA VAL A 658 -1.68 16.65 30.94
C VAL A 658 -1.97 15.19 31.23
N VAL A 659 -3.24 14.79 31.09
CA VAL A 659 -3.70 13.43 31.32
C VAL A 659 -4.47 12.92 30.10
N HIS A 660 -4.19 11.68 29.70
CA HIS A 660 -4.81 11.02 28.57
C HIS A 660 -5.67 9.84 29.06
N ILE A 661 -6.99 9.96 28.92
CA ILE A 661 -7.96 8.97 29.38
C ILE A 661 -8.55 8.21 28.19
N ARG A 662 -8.58 6.89 28.26
CA ARG A 662 -9.24 6.05 27.24
C ARG A 662 -9.97 4.85 27.86
N GLY A 663 -11.10 4.48 27.28
CA GLY A 663 -11.78 3.24 27.62
C GLY A 663 -11.06 1.97 27.15
N LYS A 664 -10.92 1.00 28.06
CA LYS A 664 -10.53 -0.38 27.78
C LYS A 664 -11.75 -1.27 27.90
N THR A 665 -12.22 -1.76 26.76
CA THR A 665 -13.46 -2.53 26.66
C THR A 665 -13.19 -4.01 26.81
N ARG A 666 -13.96 -4.70 27.64
CA ARG A 666 -14.05 -6.17 27.69
C ARG A 666 -15.45 -6.59 27.30
N PHE A 667 -15.56 -7.64 26.49
CA PHE A 667 -16.86 -8.14 26.08
C PHE A 667 -17.33 -9.20 27.07
N TYR A 668 -18.54 -9.04 27.59
CA TYR A 668 -19.25 -10.11 28.27
C TYR A 668 -20.19 -10.74 27.24
N ILE A 669 -19.86 -11.97 26.84
CA ILE A 669 -20.65 -12.70 25.85
C ILE A 669 -21.76 -13.45 26.59
N GLY A 670 -23.01 -12.98 26.44
CA GLY A 670 -24.18 -13.59 27.06
C GLY A 670 -24.44 -15.02 26.58
N LYS A 671 -25.14 -15.82 27.38
CA LYS A 671 -25.55 -17.19 26.98
C LYS A 671 -26.57 -17.21 25.83
N SER A 672 -27.19 -16.06 25.55
CA SER A 672 -28.19 -15.86 24.48
C SER A 672 -27.59 -15.55 23.11
N CYS A 673 -26.28 -15.26 23.02
CA CYS A 673 -25.63 -14.96 21.74
C CYS A 673 -25.57 -16.21 20.84
N GLY A 674 -25.70 -16.01 19.52
CA GLY A 674 -25.48 -17.07 18.55
C GLY A 674 -24.07 -17.64 18.64
N TRP A 675 -23.89 -18.91 18.25
CA TRP A 675 -22.59 -19.56 18.25
C TRP A 675 -21.54 -18.79 17.44
N PHE A 676 -21.96 -18.19 16.31
CA PHE A 676 -21.11 -17.37 15.45
C PHE A 676 -20.62 -16.10 16.15
N ASP A 677 -21.52 -15.33 16.77
CA ASP A 677 -21.18 -14.10 17.50
C ASP A 677 -20.23 -14.40 18.64
N ARG A 678 -20.48 -15.50 19.35
CA ARG A 678 -19.63 -15.95 20.44
C ARG A 678 -18.20 -16.26 19.98
N ILE A 679 -18.03 -16.95 18.86
CA ILE A 679 -16.70 -17.25 18.31
C ILE A 679 -16.02 -15.97 17.82
N MET A 680 -16.71 -15.12 17.05
CA MET A 680 -16.14 -13.89 16.48
C MET A 680 -15.76 -12.88 17.56
N LEU A 681 -16.59 -12.69 18.59
CA LEU A 681 -16.30 -11.78 19.70
C LEU A 681 -15.18 -12.32 20.61
N ALA A 682 -15.14 -13.63 20.87
CA ALA A 682 -14.03 -14.24 21.61
C ALA A 682 -12.71 -14.10 20.83
N PHE A 683 -12.75 -14.30 19.52
CA PHE A 683 -11.59 -14.08 18.65
C PHE A 683 -11.16 -12.61 18.63
N TYR A 684 -12.11 -11.68 18.50
CA TYR A 684 -11.84 -10.24 18.60
C TYR A 684 -11.19 -9.89 19.94
N GLU A 685 -11.72 -10.39 21.05
CA GLU A 685 -11.18 -10.12 22.39
C GLU A 685 -9.78 -10.71 22.57
N ALA A 686 -9.55 -11.93 22.09
CA ALA A 686 -8.22 -12.53 22.07
C ALA A 686 -7.23 -11.65 21.28
N MET A 687 -7.59 -11.20 20.08
CA MET A 687 -6.75 -10.29 19.31
C MET A 687 -6.59 -8.93 19.99
N HIS A 688 -7.66 -8.36 20.56
CA HIS A 688 -7.62 -7.07 21.24
C HIS A 688 -6.68 -7.09 22.46
N ASN A 689 -6.61 -8.20 23.18
CA ASN A 689 -5.75 -8.39 24.34
C ASN A 689 -4.29 -8.70 23.97
N ASN A 690 -4.06 -9.39 22.86
CA ASN A 690 -2.71 -9.76 22.40
C ASN A 690 -2.07 -8.72 21.48
N CYS A 691 -2.85 -7.85 20.84
CA CYS A 691 -2.35 -6.74 20.02
C CYS A 691 -2.15 -5.47 20.87
N ARG A 692 -1.40 -4.49 20.35
CA ARG A 692 -1.11 -3.25 21.08
C ARG A 692 -2.38 -2.45 21.42
N SER A 693 -2.43 -1.92 22.64
CA SER A 693 -3.46 -0.95 23.02
C SER A 693 -3.23 0.39 22.32
N ALA A 694 -4.26 1.22 22.27
CA ALA A 694 -4.25 2.42 21.43
C ALA A 694 -3.35 3.54 21.95
N LEU A 695 -3.36 3.82 23.26
CA LEU A 695 -2.59 4.92 23.84
C LEU A 695 -1.07 4.73 23.66
N PRO A 696 -0.50 3.53 23.87
CA PRO A 696 0.88 3.24 23.51
C PRO A 696 1.17 3.37 22.01
N ALA A 697 0.20 3.08 21.15
CA ALA A 697 0.35 3.27 19.70
C ALA A 697 0.36 4.75 19.29
N LEU A 698 -0.24 5.63 20.11
CA LEU A 698 -0.23 7.08 19.93
C LEU A 698 0.98 7.76 20.60
N GLY A 699 1.95 7.03 21.14
CA GLY A 699 3.19 7.62 21.69
C GLY A 699 3.05 8.36 23.03
N VAL A 700 1.86 8.42 23.64
CA VAL A 700 1.61 9.09 24.92
C VAL A 700 2.54 8.56 26.02
N PRO A 701 3.21 9.34 26.87
CA PRO A 701 4.07 8.83 27.95
C PRO A 701 3.32 7.96 28.99
N PRO A 702 3.90 6.87 29.53
CA PRO A 702 3.26 6.04 30.56
C PRO A 702 2.67 6.78 31.77
N PRO A 703 3.34 7.79 32.38
CA PRO A 703 2.80 8.46 33.58
C PRO A 703 1.54 9.30 33.32
N GLN A 704 1.26 9.64 32.06
CA GLN A 704 0.11 10.47 31.67
C GLN A 704 -1.11 9.64 31.23
N ARG A 705 -1.04 8.30 31.28
CA ARG A 705 -2.09 7.40 30.73
C ARG A 705 -3.05 6.89 31.82
N ILE A 706 -4.34 6.98 31.56
CA ILE A 706 -5.39 6.34 32.34
C ILE A 706 -6.25 5.46 31.42
N GLU A 707 -6.32 4.16 31.71
CA GLU A 707 -7.22 3.22 31.03
C GLU A 707 -8.43 2.89 31.93
N VAL A 708 -9.63 3.22 31.47
CA VAL A 708 -10.88 2.96 32.20
C VAL A 708 -11.51 1.67 31.69
N GLY A 709 -11.50 0.63 32.51
CA GLY A 709 -12.15 -0.64 32.19
C GLY A 709 -13.68 -0.52 32.13
N MET A 710 -14.31 -1.06 31.08
CA MET A 710 -15.76 -1.18 31.00
C MET A 710 -16.16 -2.51 30.36
N LEU A 711 -17.13 -3.19 30.96
CA LEU A 711 -17.74 -4.41 30.42
C LEU A 711 -18.86 -4.05 29.44
N TYR A 712 -18.78 -4.57 28.22
CA TYR A 712 -19.78 -4.41 27.17
C TYR A 712 -20.52 -5.74 27.08
N GLU A 713 -21.79 -5.73 27.44
CA GLU A 713 -22.66 -6.90 27.31
C GLU A 713 -23.11 -7.01 25.85
N ALA A 714 -22.74 -8.11 25.21
CA ALA A 714 -23.03 -8.43 23.82
C ALA A 714 -24.32 -9.24 23.66
#